data_AF-A0AAJ2KZU9-F1
#
_entry.id   AF-A0AAJ2KZU9-F1
#
_cell.length_a   1.000
_cell.length_b   1.000
_cell.length_c   1.000
_cell.angle_alpha   90.00
_cell.angle_beta   90.00
_cell.angle_gamma   90.00
#
_symmetry.space_group_name_H-M   'P 1'
#
loop_
_entity.id
_entity.type
_entity.pdbx_description
1 polymer ?
#
loop_
_entity_poly.entity_id
_entity_poly.type
_entity_poly.pdbx_seq_one_letter_code
_entity_poly.pdbx_strand_id
1 'polypeptide(L)'
;MALAHTLGFPRIGADRELKKALESYWKGDLDQDALNRVGRQLRATHWQLQKDAGIDLLPVGDFAWYDQVLTHSLTFGVIPERFDSARDANGQPTLDTLFAMARGASANCCGGDHGIAQYAQELTKWFDTNYHYLVPEFSADQQFKLSWEQLFDEVDEAKALGHNVKPVIIGPLTYLWLGKAKGNDFDKLDLLEHLLPVYNEILGRLAAQGVEWVQIDEPILTLDLPQAWKNAFERAYHILQYSPLKKLVATYFSGLEDNLGLAVGLPVQGLHIDAVRAPDQLGQVLDRLPTYKILSVGLVNGRNVWRCELEQVLAQLQPAQERFGDNLWVSSSCSLLHSPVDLEREDKLDPELKSWLAFAVQKCGEIAVLRDALNDPQSPKVHAALAESRAIQTSRVESPRIHKAAVQARINAIGAADSQRHSPFAQRIEQQRARLKLPAFPTTTIGSFPQTGSIRLARQAFKQGKLSANDYTDAMHSEIRHAVQIQERLGLDVLVHGEAERNDMVEYFAEQLDGYLFTRFGWVQSYGSRCVKPAIIYGDLSRPKAMTVDWITYAQGLTDKVMKGMLTGPVTMLMWSFPREDVSRKIQAQQLALALRDEVVDLENAGIKIVQIDEAAFREGLPLRRAQWQEYLDWAVQAFRLSASGVRDETQIHTHMCYSEFNDVIKAIADMDADVITIETSRSDMELLEAFEAFDYPNDIGPGVYDIHSPRVPDTAEMVKLMSKAVKRIPADRLWVNPDCGLKTRAWPETEAALVNMVAAARQLRSQLA
;
A
#
# COMPACT_ATOMS: atom_id res chain seq x y z
N MET A 1 -5.07 -37.53 0.59
CA MET A 1 -5.91 -36.71 1.48
C MET A 1 -5.64 -35.25 1.17
N ALA A 2 -6.63 -34.38 1.33
CA ALA A 2 -6.47 -32.94 1.15
C ALA A 2 -5.42 -32.37 2.13
N LEU A 3 -4.70 -31.33 1.71
CA LEU A 3 -3.58 -30.73 2.45
C LEU A 3 -3.83 -29.25 2.76
N ALA A 4 -3.47 -28.81 3.97
CA ALA A 4 -3.48 -27.41 4.38
C ALA A 4 -2.09 -26.78 4.22
N HIS A 5 -2.01 -25.64 3.52
CA HIS A 5 -0.78 -24.84 3.46
C HIS A 5 -1.09 -23.34 3.51
N THR A 6 -0.06 -22.52 3.70
CA THR A 6 -0.14 -21.07 3.51
C THR A 6 0.80 -20.65 2.37
N LEU A 7 0.65 -19.41 1.88
CA LEU A 7 1.54 -18.83 0.86
C LEU A 7 2.73 -18.06 1.46
N GLY A 8 2.67 -17.75 2.76
CA GLY A 8 3.64 -16.96 3.50
C GLY A 8 3.01 -16.42 4.79
N PHE A 9 3.84 -16.00 5.75
CA PHE A 9 3.41 -15.54 7.07
C PHE A 9 3.95 -14.12 7.39
N PRO A 10 3.24 -13.29 8.18
CA PRO A 10 3.74 -11.96 8.54
C PRO A 10 5.01 -12.05 9.39
N ARG A 11 6.10 -11.47 8.87
CA ARG A 11 7.46 -11.57 9.44
C ARG A 11 7.78 -10.59 10.56
N ILE A 12 6.93 -9.61 10.83
CA ILE A 12 7.24 -8.50 11.75
C ILE A 12 7.32 -8.93 13.22
N GLY A 13 6.70 -10.05 13.59
CA GLY A 13 6.50 -10.50 14.96
C GLY A 13 5.31 -9.82 15.65
N ALA A 14 4.72 -10.49 16.65
CA ALA A 14 3.49 -10.05 17.32
C ALA A 14 3.65 -8.69 18.03
N ASP A 15 4.87 -8.32 18.42
CA ASP A 15 5.23 -7.06 19.08
C ASP A 15 6.16 -6.18 18.22
N ARG A 16 6.22 -6.45 16.91
CA ARG A 16 7.14 -5.81 15.96
C ARG A 16 8.60 -5.97 16.37
N GLU A 17 8.98 -7.15 16.83
CA GLU A 17 10.32 -7.53 17.24
C GLU A 17 11.32 -7.28 16.11
N LEU A 18 10.95 -7.62 14.86
CA LEU A 18 11.80 -7.36 13.68
C LEU A 18 12.08 -5.88 13.51
N LYS A 19 11.05 -5.03 13.62
CA LYS A 19 11.21 -3.57 13.51
C LYS A 19 12.18 -3.05 14.57
N LYS A 20 12.00 -3.46 15.83
CA LYS A 20 12.84 -3.01 16.95
C LYS A 20 14.30 -3.43 16.72
N ALA A 21 14.53 -4.67 16.30
CA ALA A 21 15.88 -5.18 16.04
C ALA A 21 16.56 -4.46 14.87
N LEU A 22 15.86 -4.28 13.74
CA LEU A 22 16.38 -3.56 12.58
C LEU A 22 16.75 -2.11 12.93
N GLU A 23 15.86 -1.39 13.62
CA GLU A 23 16.12 0.00 14.00
C GLU A 23 17.23 0.14 15.04
N SER A 24 17.38 -0.84 15.94
CA SER A 24 18.49 -0.90 16.89
C SER A 24 19.82 -1.17 16.17
N TYR A 25 19.83 -2.09 15.20
CA TYR A 25 21.00 -2.39 14.37
C TYR A 25 21.45 -1.16 13.57
N TRP A 26 20.53 -0.49 12.87
CA TRP A 26 20.86 0.70 12.09
C TRP A 26 21.32 1.91 12.92
N LYS A 27 21.03 1.92 14.23
CA LYS A 27 21.55 2.92 15.17
C LYS A 27 22.92 2.58 15.74
N GLY A 28 23.38 1.34 15.56
CA GLY A 28 24.59 0.80 16.20
C GLY A 28 24.38 0.28 17.62
N ASP A 29 23.14 0.18 18.10
CA ASP A 29 22.80 -0.31 19.45
C ASP A 29 22.72 -1.84 19.51
N LEU A 30 22.69 -2.52 18.36
CA LEU A 30 22.60 -3.97 18.21
C LEU A 30 23.64 -4.43 17.18
N ASP A 31 24.41 -5.49 17.48
CA ASP A 31 25.34 -6.07 16.52
C ASP A 31 24.64 -7.03 15.53
N GLN A 32 25.35 -7.39 14.46
CA GLN A 32 24.81 -8.24 13.40
C GLN A 32 24.43 -9.64 13.91
N ASP A 33 25.21 -10.22 14.82
CA ASP A 33 24.93 -11.55 15.38
C ASP A 33 23.64 -11.56 16.20
N ALA A 34 23.40 -10.50 16.98
CA ALA A 34 22.17 -10.32 17.73
C ALA A 34 20.97 -10.09 16.81
N LEU A 35 21.14 -9.32 15.73
CA LEU A 35 20.10 -9.18 14.70
C LEU A 35 19.74 -10.54 14.08
N ASN A 36 20.75 -11.32 13.68
CA ASN A 36 20.59 -12.66 13.12
C ASN A 36 19.87 -13.62 14.09
N ARG A 37 20.20 -13.56 15.39
CA ARG A 37 19.48 -14.34 16.43
C ARG A 37 18.00 -13.98 16.50
N VAL A 38 17.64 -12.69 16.43
CA VAL A 38 16.23 -12.26 16.41
C VAL A 38 15.51 -12.81 15.16
N GLY A 39 16.13 -12.73 13.98
CA GLY A 39 15.57 -13.29 12.75
C GLY A 39 15.29 -14.80 12.86
N ARG A 40 16.27 -15.58 13.34
CA ARG A 40 16.10 -17.02 13.57
C ARG A 40 14.99 -17.32 14.57
N GLN A 41 14.91 -16.58 15.68
CA GLN A 41 13.87 -16.76 16.69
C GLN A 41 12.47 -16.46 16.14
N LEU A 42 12.34 -15.42 15.31
CA LEU A 42 11.08 -15.08 14.65
C LEU A 42 10.64 -16.18 13.70
N ARG A 43 11.52 -16.65 12.82
CA ARG A 43 11.21 -17.76 11.90
C ARG A 43 10.75 -19.01 12.65
N ALA A 44 11.51 -19.44 13.66
CA ALA A 44 11.15 -20.60 14.49
C ALA A 44 9.78 -20.43 15.15
N THR A 45 9.51 -19.25 15.72
CA THR A 45 8.21 -18.91 16.32
C THR A 45 7.08 -19.00 15.28
N HIS A 46 7.26 -18.40 14.10
CA HIS A 46 6.22 -18.35 13.07
C HIS A 46 5.93 -19.73 12.46
N TRP A 47 6.94 -20.58 12.25
CA TRP A 47 6.73 -21.96 11.81
C TRP A 47 5.99 -22.78 12.87
N GLN A 48 6.34 -22.61 14.14
CA GLN A 48 5.66 -23.31 15.23
C GLN A 48 4.19 -22.87 15.35
N LEU A 49 3.90 -21.56 15.29
CA LEU A 49 2.53 -21.04 15.32
C LEU A 49 1.66 -21.62 14.20
N GLN A 50 2.18 -21.69 12.97
CA GLN A 50 1.45 -22.26 11.83
C GLN A 50 1.23 -23.77 12.01
N LYS A 51 2.24 -24.50 12.48
CA LYS A 51 2.14 -25.94 12.77
C LYS A 51 1.11 -26.22 13.86
N ASP A 52 1.12 -25.44 14.94
CA ASP A 52 0.17 -25.58 16.05
C ASP A 52 -1.26 -25.24 15.63
N ALA A 53 -1.42 -24.32 14.67
CA ALA A 53 -2.70 -24.03 14.05
C ALA A 53 -3.18 -25.09 13.04
N GLY A 54 -2.35 -26.10 12.74
CA GLY A 54 -2.74 -27.26 11.91
C GLY A 54 -2.32 -27.18 10.43
N ILE A 55 -1.37 -26.30 10.08
CA ILE A 55 -0.82 -26.24 8.72
C ILE A 55 0.14 -27.40 8.47
N ASP A 56 -0.06 -28.13 7.38
CA ASP A 56 0.72 -29.33 7.05
C ASP A 56 2.05 -29.02 6.36
N LEU A 57 2.07 -28.01 5.49
CA LEU A 57 3.21 -27.63 4.67
C LEU A 57 3.54 -26.14 4.85
N LEU A 58 4.66 -25.88 5.53
CA LEU A 58 5.02 -24.53 5.96
C LEU A 58 5.83 -23.77 4.89
N PRO A 59 5.53 -22.48 4.65
CA PRO A 59 6.36 -21.65 3.79
C PRO A 59 7.73 -21.38 4.43
N VAL A 60 8.76 -21.36 3.59
CA VAL A 60 10.13 -20.95 3.95
C VAL A 60 10.64 -20.01 2.86
N GLY A 61 11.43 -18.99 3.20
CA GLY A 61 11.83 -17.93 2.26
C GLY A 61 10.84 -16.77 2.17
N ASP A 62 9.74 -16.81 2.93
CA ASP A 62 8.80 -15.71 3.12
C ASP A 62 9.35 -14.63 4.09
N PHE A 63 10.30 -15.00 4.96
CA PHE A 63 11.03 -14.05 5.77
C PHE A 63 11.99 -13.19 4.92
N ALA A 64 12.01 -11.88 5.17
CA ALA A 64 13.03 -11.00 4.65
C ALA A 64 13.40 -9.92 5.67
N TRP A 65 14.67 -9.53 5.68
CA TRP A 65 15.17 -8.45 6.52
C TRP A 65 14.57 -7.09 6.19
N TYR A 66 14.17 -6.88 4.95
CA TYR A 66 13.55 -5.62 4.51
C TYR A 66 12.42 -5.86 3.51
N ASP A 67 12.74 -6.53 2.41
CA ASP A 67 11.83 -6.84 1.30
C ASP A 67 12.25 -8.14 0.59
N GLN A 68 11.28 -8.97 0.20
CA GLN A 68 11.54 -10.23 -0.47
C GLN A 68 12.03 -10.04 -1.91
N VAL A 69 11.59 -9.00 -2.63
CA VAL A 69 12.09 -8.74 -4.00
C VAL A 69 13.56 -8.32 -3.95
N LEU A 70 13.91 -7.46 -2.99
CA LEU A 70 15.30 -7.13 -2.69
C LEU A 70 16.13 -8.37 -2.32
N THR A 71 15.62 -9.26 -1.47
CA THR A 71 16.30 -10.53 -1.16
C THR A 71 16.57 -11.33 -2.44
N HIS A 72 15.61 -11.41 -3.37
CA HIS A 72 15.81 -12.08 -4.66
C HIS A 72 16.88 -11.37 -5.51
N SER A 73 16.94 -10.04 -5.51
CA SER A 73 18.02 -9.30 -6.18
C SER A 73 19.41 -9.68 -5.63
N LEU A 74 19.56 -9.83 -4.31
CA LEU A 74 20.79 -10.34 -3.72
C LEU A 74 21.04 -11.82 -4.08
N THR A 75 20.00 -12.65 -4.09
CA THR A 75 20.10 -14.06 -4.49
C THR A 75 20.59 -14.21 -5.92
N PHE A 76 20.11 -13.38 -6.85
CA PHE A 76 20.46 -13.44 -8.27
C PHE A 76 21.69 -12.60 -8.65
N GLY A 77 22.32 -11.92 -7.70
CA GLY A 77 23.50 -11.07 -7.95
C GLY A 77 23.19 -9.76 -8.65
N VAL A 78 21.92 -9.33 -8.63
CA VAL A 78 21.43 -8.07 -9.19
C VAL A 78 21.67 -6.96 -8.17
N ILE A 79 22.90 -6.48 -8.13
CA ILE A 79 23.37 -5.42 -7.23
C ILE A 79 23.99 -4.32 -8.11
N PRO A 80 23.38 -3.12 -8.17
CA PRO A 80 23.91 -2.03 -8.97
C PRO A 80 25.34 -1.64 -8.56
N GLU A 81 26.19 -1.31 -9.53
CA GLU A 81 27.61 -0.95 -9.32
C GLU A 81 27.81 0.13 -8.26
N ARG A 82 26.85 1.05 -8.14
CA ARG A 82 26.90 2.11 -7.12
C ARG A 82 26.97 1.57 -5.69
N PHE A 83 26.61 0.32 -5.42
CA PHE A 83 26.68 -0.30 -4.10
C PHE A 83 27.85 -1.28 -3.93
N ASP A 84 28.80 -1.33 -4.88
CA ASP A 84 29.92 -2.26 -4.82
C ASP A 84 30.79 -2.10 -3.58
N SER A 85 30.90 -0.87 -3.05
CA SER A 85 31.60 -0.58 -1.80
C SER A 85 30.95 -1.19 -0.55
N ALA A 86 29.69 -1.62 -0.63
CA ALA A 86 28.97 -2.25 0.47
C ALA A 86 29.08 -3.79 0.47
N ARG A 87 29.74 -4.38 -0.53
CA ARG A 87 30.03 -5.81 -0.61
C ARG A 87 31.22 -6.17 0.29
N ASP A 88 31.37 -7.45 0.61
CA ASP A 88 32.54 -7.93 1.34
C ASP A 88 33.82 -7.96 0.46
N ALA A 89 34.96 -8.33 1.07
CA ALA A 89 36.25 -8.41 0.38
C ALA A 89 36.29 -9.44 -0.76
N ASN A 90 35.34 -10.38 -0.80
CA ASN A 90 35.20 -11.38 -1.86
C ASN A 90 34.17 -10.97 -2.92
N GLY A 91 33.59 -9.77 -2.81
CA GLY A 91 32.55 -9.26 -3.70
C GLY A 91 31.18 -9.92 -3.52
N GLN A 92 30.94 -10.56 -2.36
CA GLN A 92 29.64 -11.14 -1.99
C GLN A 92 28.77 -10.10 -1.27
N PRO A 93 27.44 -10.14 -1.48
CA PRO A 93 26.55 -9.28 -0.73
C PRO A 93 26.53 -9.63 0.75
N THR A 94 26.34 -8.60 1.57
CA THR A 94 26.17 -8.68 3.03
C THR A 94 24.83 -8.06 3.44
N LEU A 95 24.49 -8.12 4.74
CA LEU A 95 23.37 -7.35 5.26
C LEU A 95 23.54 -5.85 5.07
N ASP A 96 24.78 -5.36 5.10
CA ASP A 96 25.06 -3.94 4.83
C ASP A 96 24.83 -3.61 3.35
N THR A 97 25.14 -4.52 2.42
CA THR A 97 24.75 -4.38 1.00
C THR A 97 23.22 -4.28 0.87
N LEU A 98 22.48 -5.19 1.53
CA LEU A 98 21.01 -5.20 1.52
C LEU A 98 20.46 -3.86 2.03
N PHE A 99 20.93 -3.37 3.18
CA PHE A 99 20.43 -2.13 3.75
C PHE A 99 20.86 -0.89 2.98
N ALA A 100 22.06 -0.88 2.37
CA ALA A 100 22.51 0.19 1.49
C ALA A 100 21.58 0.31 0.27
N MET A 101 21.22 -0.81 -0.37
CA MET A 101 20.26 -0.81 -1.47
C MET A 101 18.87 -0.32 -1.04
N ALA A 102 18.40 -0.76 0.14
CA ALA A 102 17.07 -0.45 0.66
C ALA A 102 16.89 1.00 1.16
N ARG A 103 17.94 1.58 1.75
CA ARG A 103 17.86 2.83 2.52
C ARG A 103 18.84 3.91 2.08
N GLY A 104 19.74 3.59 1.14
CA GLY A 104 20.86 4.42 0.74
C GLY A 104 22.05 4.26 1.68
N ALA A 105 23.24 4.67 1.22
CA ALA A 105 24.45 4.71 2.02
C ALA A 105 24.93 6.16 2.17
N SER A 106 25.18 6.57 3.41
CA SER A 106 25.94 7.79 3.71
C SER A 106 27.30 7.37 4.25
N ALA A 107 28.39 8.01 3.79
CA ALA A 107 29.75 7.76 4.26
C ALA A 107 30.00 8.16 5.75
N ASN A 108 28.94 8.40 6.54
CA ASN A 108 29.06 8.87 7.93
C ASN A 108 28.71 7.80 8.97
N CYS A 109 28.96 6.51 8.69
CA CYS A 109 28.93 5.48 9.75
C CYS A 109 30.29 5.23 10.41
N CYS A 110 31.39 5.77 9.88
CA CYS A 110 32.73 5.74 10.49
C CYS A 110 33.51 6.97 9.99
N GLY A 111 34.04 7.81 10.86
CA GLY A 111 34.64 9.09 10.49
C GLY A 111 35.75 8.98 9.42
N GLY A 112 35.60 9.74 8.33
CA GLY A 112 36.62 9.94 7.31
C GLY A 112 36.05 10.10 5.90
N ASP A 113 36.29 11.28 5.32
CA ASP A 113 36.12 11.70 3.92
C ASP A 113 34.71 11.79 3.29
N HIS A 114 34.41 12.99 2.80
CA HIS A 114 33.18 13.39 2.10
C HIS A 114 33.04 12.64 0.76
N GLY A 115 32.43 11.45 0.80
CA GLY A 115 31.98 10.68 -0.37
C GLY A 115 30.50 10.89 -0.69
N ILE A 116 30.17 10.87 -2.00
CA ILE A 116 28.83 11.05 -2.57
C ILE A 116 27.82 10.12 -1.90
N ALA A 117 26.72 10.67 -1.37
CA ALA A 117 25.62 9.86 -0.84
C ALA A 117 25.03 8.98 -1.94
N GLN A 118 24.94 7.67 -1.70
CA GLN A 118 24.33 6.73 -2.65
C GLN A 118 22.83 6.66 -2.40
N TYR A 119 22.03 7.00 -3.42
CA TYR A 119 20.58 6.92 -3.34
C TYR A 119 20.10 5.47 -3.27
N ALA A 120 19.09 5.22 -2.41
CA ALA A 120 18.38 3.95 -2.32
C ALA A 120 17.76 3.56 -3.67
N GLN A 121 17.45 2.27 -3.84
CA GLN A 121 16.62 1.81 -4.94
C GLN A 121 15.20 2.39 -4.85
N GLU A 122 14.54 2.44 -6.00
CA GLU A 122 13.15 2.87 -6.08
C GLU A 122 12.24 1.93 -5.29
N LEU A 123 11.31 2.52 -4.53
CA LEU A 123 10.30 1.81 -3.76
C LEU A 123 8.95 1.98 -4.47
N THR A 124 8.26 0.88 -4.78
CA THR A 124 6.93 0.93 -5.42
C THR A 124 5.97 -0.11 -4.83
N LYS A 125 4.67 0.05 -5.11
CA LYS A 125 3.62 -0.81 -4.54
C LYS A 125 3.69 -2.22 -5.13
N TRP A 126 3.50 -3.22 -4.26
CA TRP A 126 3.33 -4.61 -4.65
C TRP A 126 1.88 -4.82 -5.11
N PHE A 127 1.67 -4.75 -6.42
CA PHE A 127 0.34 -4.83 -7.05
C PHE A 127 -0.63 -3.80 -6.44
N ASP A 128 -1.87 -4.20 -6.14
CA ASP A 128 -2.92 -3.34 -5.55
C ASP A 128 -2.93 -3.42 -4.00
N THR A 129 -1.75 -3.62 -3.38
CA THR A 129 -1.59 -3.71 -1.92
C THR A 129 -0.84 -2.50 -1.36
N ASN A 130 -0.97 -2.25 -0.05
CA ASN A 130 -0.18 -1.22 0.64
C ASN A 130 1.23 -1.69 1.07
N TYR A 131 1.64 -2.90 0.65
CA TYR A 131 3.02 -3.36 0.77
C TYR A 131 3.84 -2.80 -0.39
N HIS A 132 5.11 -2.46 -0.16
CA HIS A 132 6.02 -1.95 -1.18
C HIS A 132 7.25 -2.83 -1.29
N TYR A 133 7.77 -2.94 -2.51
CA TYR A 133 8.99 -3.67 -2.82
C TYR A 133 10.03 -2.74 -3.45
N LEU A 134 11.30 -3.15 -3.40
CA LEU A 134 12.40 -2.43 -4.04
C LEU A 134 12.55 -2.93 -5.47
N VAL A 135 12.46 -2.01 -6.42
CA VAL A 135 12.48 -2.30 -7.85
C VAL A 135 13.84 -2.86 -8.27
N PRO A 136 13.93 -4.08 -8.84
CA PRO A 136 15.16 -4.58 -9.43
C PRO A 136 15.66 -3.65 -10.55
N GLU A 137 16.96 -3.41 -10.60
CA GLU A 137 17.58 -2.57 -11.62
C GLU A 137 18.48 -3.42 -12.49
N PHE A 138 18.19 -3.44 -13.79
CA PHE A 138 18.90 -4.30 -14.75
C PHE A 138 19.70 -3.48 -15.76
N SER A 139 20.89 -3.94 -16.10
CA SER A 139 21.63 -3.51 -17.30
C SER A 139 21.36 -4.49 -18.46
N ALA A 140 21.61 -4.05 -19.69
CA ALA A 140 21.42 -4.89 -20.88
C ALA A 140 22.33 -6.14 -20.90
N ASP A 141 23.49 -6.04 -20.25
CA ASP A 141 24.50 -7.09 -20.10
C ASP A 141 24.44 -7.79 -18.73
N GLN A 142 23.35 -7.61 -17.98
CA GLN A 142 23.18 -8.14 -16.63
C GLN A 142 23.52 -9.63 -16.57
N GLN A 143 24.49 -9.96 -15.74
CA GLN A 143 24.84 -11.33 -15.40
C GLN A 143 24.12 -11.74 -14.12
N PHE A 144 23.60 -12.96 -14.09
CA PHE A 144 22.97 -13.53 -12.90
C PHE A 144 23.87 -14.60 -12.30
N LYS A 145 23.98 -14.59 -10.98
CA LYS A 145 24.71 -15.62 -10.22
C LYS A 145 24.07 -15.82 -8.86
N LEU A 146 24.12 -17.04 -8.34
CA LEU A 146 23.69 -17.32 -6.98
C LEU A 146 24.68 -16.68 -6.00
N SER A 147 24.28 -15.62 -5.29
CA SER A 147 25.18 -14.86 -4.38
C SER A 147 24.65 -14.63 -2.96
N TRP A 148 23.46 -15.11 -2.63
CA TRP A 148 22.89 -14.98 -1.29
C TRP A 148 22.24 -16.29 -0.87
N GLU A 149 22.66 -16.85 0.26
CA GLU A 149 22.32 -18.22 0.67
C GLU A 149 21.15 -18.33 1.64
N GLN A 150 20.57 -17.20 2.08
CA GLN A 150 19.56 -17.15 3.15
C GLN A 150 18.43 -18.18 2.98
N LEU A 151 17.91 -18.38 1.76
CA LEU A 151 16.83 -19.35 1.52
C LEU A 151 17.23 -20.78 1.94
N PHE A 152 18.45 -21.20 1.60
CA PHE A 152 18.93 -22.54 1.89
C PHE A 152 19.18 -22.70 3.39
N ASP A 153 19.75 -21.69 4.05
CA ASP A 153 19.95 -21.67 5.50
C ASP A 153 18.60 -21.80 6.24
N GLU A 154 17.58 -21.07 5.79
CA GLU A 154 16.24 -21.11 6.39
C GLU A 154 15.56 -22.47 6.19
N VAL A 155 15.79 -23.14 5.06
CA VAL A 155 15.31 -24.51 4.83
C VAL A 155 15.96 -25.49 5.80
N ASP A 156 17.27 -25.40 5.99
CA ASP A 156 17.99 -26.25 6.93
C ASP A 156 17.55 -25.98 8.39
N GLU A 157 17.35 -24.72 8.76
CA GLU A 157 16.81 -24.32 10.06
C GLU A 157 15.43 -24.96 10.32
N ALA A 158 14.50 -24.82 9.38
CA ALA A 158 13.14 -25.35 9.54
C ALA A 158 13.12 -26.89 9.58
N LYS A 159 13.96 -27.54 8.78
CA LYS A 159 14.09 -29.02 8.79
C LYS A 159 14.71 -29.54 10.08
N ALA A 160 15.71 -28.85 10.62
CA ALA A 160 16.31 -29.19 11.90
C ALA A 160 15.30 -29.13 13.06
N LEU A 161 14.26 -28.28 12.94
CA LEU A 161 13.13 -28.20 13.86
C LEU A 161 12.02 -29.25 13.58
N GLY A 162 12.20 -30.11 12.57
CA GLY A 162 11.25 -31.18 12.24
C GLY A 162 9.99 -30.68 11.54
N HIS A 163 10.10 -29.62 10.73
CA HIS A 163 9.00 -29.11 9.92
C HIS A 163 9.03 -29.66 8.49
N ASN A 164 7.84 -29.94 7.94
CA ASN A 164 7.65 -30.15 6.52
C ASN A 164 7.54 -28.79 5.83
N VAL A 165 8.40 -28.54 4.85
CA VAL A 165 8.60 -27.20 4.29
C VAL A 165 8.39 -27.16 2.79
N LYS A 166 7.91 -26.00 2.33
CA LYS A 166 7.78 -25.61 0.94
C LYS A 166 8.41 -24.23 0.78
N PRO A 167 9.63 -24.15 0.24
CA PRO A 167 10.26 -22.89 -0.12
C PRO A 167 9.37 -22.06 -1.05
N VAL A 168 9.40 -20.74 -0.87
CA VAL A 168 8.67 -19.76 -1.65
C VAL A 168 9.69 -18.89 -2.37
N ILE A 169 9.58 -18.82 -3.70
CA ILE A 169 10.41 -17.95 -4.55
C ILE A 169 9.53 -17.17 -5.51
N ILE A 170 9.94 -15.95 -5.85
CA ILE A 170 9.31 -15.18 -6.93
C ILE A 170 9.72 -15.83 -8.26
N GLY A 171 8.77 -16.02 -9.16
CA GLY A 171 9.01 -16.62 -10.46
C GLY A 171 9.84 -15.72 -11.38
N PRO A 172 10.57 -16.30 -12.35
CA PRO A 172 11.52 -15.56 -13.18
C PRO A 172 10.83 -14.47 -14.01
N LEU A 173 9.61 -14.71 -14.49
CA LEU A 173 8.89 -13.74 -15.30
C LEU A 173 8.36 -12.60 -14.42
N THR A 174 7.77 -12.91 -13.27
CA THR A 174 7.39 -11.88 -12.29
C THR A 174 8.58 -11.04 -11.86
N TYR A 175 9.72 -11.64 -11.53
CA TYR A 175 10.91 -10.89 -11.13
C TYR A 175 11.39 -9.90 -12.19
N LEU A 176 11.49 -10.34 -13.45
CA LEU A 176 11.84 -9.45 -14.57
C LEU A 176 10.76 -8.39 -14.83
N TRP A 177 9.47 -8.75 -14.74
CA TRP A 177 8.35 -7.83 -14.92
C TRP A 177 8.36 -6.68 -13.91
N LEU A 178 8.77 -6.96 -12.67
CA LEU A 178 8.83 -5.98 -11.60
C LEU A 178 10.08 -5.07 -11.66
N GLY A 179 11.12 -5.46 -12.40
CA GLY A 179 12.32 -4.64 -12.55
C GLY A 179 12.23 -3.56 -13.62
N LYS A 180 13.24 -2.69 -13.63
CA LYS A 180 13.44 -1.61 -14.59
C LYS A 180 14.80 -1.71 -15.28
N ALA A 181 14.83 -1.38 -16.58
CA ALA A 181 16.07 -1.18 -17.31
C ALA A 181 16.76 0.11 -16.84
N LYS A 182 18.08 0.09 -16.69
CA LYS A 182 18.94 1.24 -16.40
C LYS A 182 20.05 1.33 -17.45
N GLY A 183 20.40 2.56 -17.84
CA GLY A 183 21.34 2.82 -18.92
C GLY A 183 20.63 2.99 -20.26
N ASN A 184 21.06 2.23 -21.27
CA ASN A 184 20.38 2.23 -22.58
C ASN A 184 19.03 1.50 -22.50
N ASP A 185 18.07 1.87 -23.34
CA ASP A 185 16.80 1.15 -23.44
C ASP A 185 17.00 -0.26 -23.99
N PHE A 186 16.41 -1.26 -23.34
CA PHE A 186 16.34 -2.65 -23.80
C PHE A 186 15.09 -3.34 -23.24
N ASP A 187 14.67 -4.44 -23.87
CA ASP A 187 13.58 -5.26 -23.33
C ASP A 187 14.11 -6.18 -22.23
N LYS A 188 13.66 -5.96 -21.00
CA LYS A 188 14.04 -6.78 -19.85
C LYS A 188 13.67 -8.26 -20.00
N LEU A 189 12.73 -8.61 -20.89
CA LEU A 189 12.42 -10.00 -21.20
C LEU A 189 13.58 -10.74 -21.86
N ASP A 190 14.50 -10.02 -22.54
CA ASP A 190 15.70 -10.60 -23.15
C ASP A 190 16.66 -11.21 -22.11
N LEU A 191 16.58 -10.75 -20.86
CA LEU A 191 17.40 -11.27 -19.75
C LEU A 191 16.94 -12.64 -19.25
N LEU A 192 15.78 -13.13 -19.68
CA LEU A 192 15.21 -14.39 -19.19
C LEU A 192 16.15 -15.58 -19.41
N GLU A 193 16.82 -15.66 -20.57
CA GLU A 193 17.71 -16.78 -20.88
C GLU A 193 18.95 -16.80 -19.98
N HIS A 194 19.41 -15.64 -19.50
CA HIS A 194 20.50 -15.53 -18.54
C HIS A 194 20.05 -15.83 -17.10
N LEU A 195 18.78 -15.57 -16.77
CA LEU A 195 18.23 -15.76 -15.43
C LEU A 195 17.87 -17.23 -15.12
N LEU A 196 17.31 -17.95 -16.09
CA LEU A 196 16.83 -19.34 -15.89
C LEU A 196 17.89 -20.33 -15.38
N PRO A 197 19.18 -20.26 -15.77
CA PRO A 197 20.22 -21.11 -15.20
C PRO A 197 20.34 -21.00 -13.67
N VAL A 198 20.22 -19.79 -13.11
CA VAL A 198 20.28 -19.57 -11.65
C VAL A 198 19.05 -20.17 -10.96
N TYR A 199 17.87 -20.09 -11.58
CA TYR A 199 16.69 -20.80 -11.07
C TYR A 199 16.89 -22.31 -11.04
N ASN A 200 17.45 -22.91 -12.10
CA ASN A 200 17.78 -24.34 -12.09
C ASN A 200 18.78 -24.71 -10.99
N GLU A 201 19.78 -23.86 -10.74
CA GLU A 201 20.72 -24.04 -9.63
C GLU A 201 20.02 -24.02 -8.27
N ILE A 202 19.15 -23.04 -8.03
CA ILE A 202 18.36 -22.93 -6.80
C ILE A 202 17.47 -24.16 -6.60
N LEU A 203 16.74 -24.58 -7.64
CA LEU A 203 15.88 -25.76 -7.58
C LEU A 203 16.70 -27.03 -7.31
N GLY A 204 17.85 -27.18 -7.97
CA GLY A 204 18.78 -28.30 -7.72
C GLY A 204 19.28 -28.35 -6.29
N ARG A 205 19.66 -27.20 -5.71
CA ARG A 205 20.11 -27.10 -4.30
C ARG A 205 18.99 -27.41 -3.32
N LEU A 206 17.80 -26.87 -3.52
CA LEU A 206 16.63 -27.17 -2.68
C LEU A 206 16.28 -28.68 -2.74
N ALA A 207 16.36 -29.29 -3.92
CA ALA A 207 16.18 -30.72 -4.08
C ALA A 207 17.23 -31.53 -3.30
N ALA A 208 18.49 -31.09 -3.34
CA ALA A 208 19.60 -31.72 -2.61
C ALA A 208 19.43 -31.61 -1.09
N GLN A 209 18.79 -30.55 -0.58
CA GLN A 209 18.38 -30.45 0.81
C GLN A 209 17.22 -31.39 1.16
N GLY A 210 16.64 -32.10 0.19
CA GLY A 210 15.52 -33.04 0.36
C GLY A 210 14.16 -32.33 0.43
N VAL A 211 14.02 -31.15 -0.18
CA VAL A 211 12.70 -30.51 -0.36
C VAL A 211 11.91 -31.33 -1.38
N GLU A 212 10.58 -31.35 -1.29
CA GLU A 212 9.71 -31.99 -2.30
C GLU A 212 9.01 -30.97 -3.20
N TRP A 213 8.50 -29.90 -2.59
CA TRP A 213 7.70 -28.87 -3.25
C TRP A 213 8.34 -27.50 -3.13
N VAL A 214 8.28 -26.73 -4.22
CA VAL A 214 8.57 -25.29 -4.23
C VAL A 214 7.33 -24.54 -4.70
N GLN A 215 6.99 -23.44 -4.02
CA GLN A 215 6.05 -22.46 -4.52
C GLN A 215 6.81 -21.43 -5.36
N ILE A 216 6.34 -21.22 -6.59
CA ILE A 216 6.87 -20.21 -7.50
C ILE A 216 5.76 -19.19 -7.75
N ASP A 217 5.95 -17.99 -7.20
CA ASP A 217 4.97 -16.91 -7.28
C ASP A 217 5.04 -16.26 -8.67
N GLU A 218 3.98 -16.44 -9.46
CA GLU A 218 3.79 -15.76 -10.75
C GLU A 218 2.51 -14.92 -10.77
N PRO A 219 2.33 -13.97 -9.84
CA PRO A 219 1.14 -13.12 -9.79
C PRO A 219 0.94 -12.28 -11.06
N ILE A 220 1.96 -12.08 -11.90
CA ILE A 220 1.77 -11.36 -13.16
C ILE A 220 0.84 -12.11 -14.14
N LEU A 221 0.60 -13.40 -13.95
CA LEU A 221 -0.39 -14.16 -14.72
C LEU A 221 -1.82 -13.62 -14.54
N THR A 222 -2.07 -12.85 -13.47
CA THR A 222 -3.35 -12.20 -13.23
C THR A 222 -3.42 -10.77 -13.79
N LEU A 223 -2.43 -10.36 -14.61
CA LEU A 223 -2.38 -9.07 -15.31
C LEU A 223 -2.67 -9.21 -16.80
N ASP A 224 -2.90 -8.08 -17.46
CA ASP A 224 -2.98 -7.99 -18.92
C ASP A 224 -1.57 -8.11 -19.54
N LEU A 225 -1.19 -9.33 -19.92
CA LEU A 225 0.16 -9.63 -20.41
C LEU A 225 0.28 -9.51 -21.94
N PRO A 226 1.34 -8.87 -22.46
CA PRO A 226 1.66 -8.93 -23.89
C PRO A 226 1.96 -10.36 -24.36
N GLN A 227 1.73 -10.66 -25.65
CA GLN A 227 1.92 -12.02 -26.19
C GLN A 227 3.35 -12.55 -26.02
N ALA A 228 4.37 -11.69 -26.12
CA ALA A 228 5.76 -12.07 -25.91
C ALA A 228 5.99 -12.66 -24.50
N TRP A 229 5.38 -12.06 -23.49
CA TRP A 229 5.44 -12.55 -22.11
C TRP A 229 4.67 -13.87 -21.93
N LYS A 230 3.49 -14.00 -22.54
CA LYS A 230 2.72 -15.26 -22.55
C LYS A 230 3.53 -16.42 -23.15
N ASN A 231 4.19 -16.19 -24.28
CA ASN A 231 5.07 -17.19 -24.91
C ASN A 231 6.29 -17.52 -24.03
N ALA A 232 6.83 -16.52 -23.34
CA ALA A 232 7.98 -16.69 -22.47
C ALA A 232 7.66 -17.56 -21.24
N PHE A 233 6.44 -17.50 -20.71
CA PHE A 233 5.97 -18.43 -19.68
C PHE A 233 6.06 -19.90 -20.12
N GLU A 234 5.51 -20.23 -21.29
CA GLU A 234 5.56 -21.61 -21.80
C GLU A 234 7.01 -22.10 -21.92
N ARG A 235 7.87 -21.28 -22.56
CA ARG A 235 9.29 -21.59 -22.74
C ARG A 235 10.03 -21.76 -21.40
N ALA A 236 9.88 -20.83 -20.48
CA ALA A 236 10.56 -20.85 -19.19
C ALA A 236 10.20 -22.09 -18.37
N TYR A 237 8.90 -22.38 -18.24
CA TYR A 237 8.47 -23.53 -17.45
C TYR A 237 8.75 -24.86 -18.14
N HIS A 238 8.82 -24.91 -19.48
CA HIS A 238 9.37 -26.07 -20.19
C HIS A 238 10.85 -26.31 -19.91
N ILE A 239 11.65 -25.28 -19.63
CA ILE A 239 13.04 -25.45 -19.22
C ILE A 239 13.10 -25.90 -17.74
N LEU A 240 12.33 -25.26 -16.87
CA LEU A 240 12.34 -25.53 -15.43
C LEU A 240 11.70 -26.88 -15.06
N GLN A 241 10.89 -27.49 -15.93
CA GLN A 241 10.23 -28.77 -15.65
C GLN A 241 11.23 -29.88 -15.30
N TYR A 242 12.42 -29.86 -15.90
CA TYR A 242 13.45 -30.89 -15.74
C TYR A 242 14.21 -30.83 -14.41
N SER A 243 14.12 -29.71 -13.68
CA SER A 243 14.73 -29.63 -12.36
C SER A 243 14.10 -30.64 -11.41
N PRO A 244 14.87 -31.34 -10.55
CA PRO A 244 14.30 -32.16 -9.49
C PRO A 244 13.50 -31.23 -8.56
N LEU A 245 12.28 -31.63 -8.14
CA LEU A 245 11.26 -30.93 -7.33
C LEU A 245 9.92 -30.76 -8.06
N LYS A 246 8.84 -30.82 -7.28
CA LYS A 246 7.50 -30.48 -7.73
C LYS A 246 7.28 -28.97 -7.60
N LYS A 247 6.72 -28.33 -8.62
CA LYS A 247 6.47 -26.89 -8.68
C LYS A 247 4.99 -26.62 -8.51
N LEU A 248 4.66 -25.74 -7.57
CA LEU A 248 3.35 -25.11 -7.41
C LEU A 248 3.46 -23.67 -7.92
N VAL A 249 2.87 -23.37 -9.08
CA VAL A 249 2.78 -21.98 -9.56
C VAL A 249 1.65 -21.28 -8.81
N ALA A 250 1.94 -20.16 -8.14
CA ALA A 250 0.96 -19.43 -7.36
C ALA A 250 0.58 -18.09 -8.00
N THR A 251 -0.73 -17.87 -8.08
CA THR A 251 -1.34 -16.66 -8.65
C THR A 251 -2.35 -16.09 -7.65
N TYR A 252 -2.39 -14.77 -7.50
CA TYR A 252 -3.21 -14.11 -6.49
C TYR A 252 -3.52 -12.66 -6.82
N PHE A 253 -4.45 -12.05 -6.06
CA PHE A 253 -4.95 -10.67 -6.17
C PHE A 253 -5.89 -10.39 -7.35
N SER A 254 -6.01 -11.28 -8.33
CA SER A 254 -7.02 -11.21 -9.39
C SER A 254 -7.23 -12.58 -10.05
N GLY A 255 -8.18 -12.66 -10.98
CA GLY A 255 -8.44 -13.84 -11.78
C GLY A 255 -7.44 -14.03 -12.93
N LEU A 256 -7.27 -15.29 -13.34
CA LEU A 256 -6.45 -15.64 -14.50
C LEU A 256 -7.02 -15.16 -15.83
N GLU A 257 -8.35 -15.07 -15.95
CA GLU A 257 -9.08 -14.55 -17.13
C GLU A 257 -8.53 -15.11 -18.46
N ASP A 258 -8.07 -14.25 -19.36
CA ASP A 258 -7.51 -14.60 -20.67
C ASP A 258 -6.19 -15.40 -20.60
N ASN A 259 -5.52 -15.40 -19.45
CA ASN A 259 -4.32 -16.21 -19.17
C ASN A 259 -4.65 -17.57 -18.54
N LEU A 260 -5.93 -17.90 -18.31
CA LEU A 260 -6.33 -19.18 -17.72
C LEU A 260 -5.79 -20.37 -18.52
N GLY A 261 -5.91 -20.33 -19.85
CA GLY A 261 -5.42 -21.40 -20.72
C GLY A 261 -3.92 -21.63 -20.61
N LEU A 262 -3.15 -20.53 -20.52
CA LEU A 262 -1.71 -20.56 -20.29
C LEU A 262 -1.39 -21.21 -18.93
N ALA A 263 -1.99 -20.70 -17.85
CA ALA A 263 -1.69 -21.14 -16.49
C ALA A 263 -1.98 -22.63 -16.26
N VAL A 264 -3.13 -23.14 -16.73
CA VAL A 264 -3.48 -24.57 -16.59
C VAL A 264 -2.62 -25.47 -17.49
N GLY A 265 -2.09 -24.91 -18.60
CA GLY A 265 -1.25 -25.60 -19.57
C GLY A 265 0.22 -25.76 -19.15
N LEU A 266 0.72 -24.92 -18.23
CA LEU A 266 2.14 -24.96 -17.82
C LEU A 266 2.58 -26.36 -17.34
N PRO A 267 3.81 -26.83 -17.67
CA PRO A 267 4.32 -28.16 -17.31
C PRO A 267 4.78 -28.23 -15.84
N VAL A 268 3.87 -27.91 -14.92
CA VAL A 268 4.08 -27.88 -13.46
C VAL A 268 3.14 -28.86 -12.75
N GLN A 269 3.47 -29.20 -11.50
CA GLN A 269 2.75 -30.21 -10.73
C GLN A 269 1.55 -29.65 -9.98
N GLY A 270 1.48 -28.33 -9.77
CA GLY A 270 0.30 -27.71 -9.19
C GLY A 270 0.11 -26.26 -9.60
N LEU A 271 -1.14 -25.80 -9.45
CA LEU A 271 -1.56 -24.42 -9.64
C LEU A 271 -2.31 -23.93 -8.39
N HIS A 272 -1.91 -22.78 -7.85
CA HIS A 272 -2.66 -22.05 -6.83
C HIS A 272 -3.42 -20.87 -7.44
N ILE A 273 -4.69 -20.73 -7.04
CA ILE A 273 -5.58 -19.65 -7.46
C ILE A 273 -6.18 -18.92 -6.25
N ASP A 274 -6.41 -17.62 -6.39
CA ASP A 274 -7.13 -16.78 -5.44
C ASP A 274 -8.65 -16.84 -5.71
N ALA A 275 -9.35 -17.66 -4.93
CA ALA A 275 -10.81 -17.80 -5.00
C ALA A 275 -11.54 -16.82 -4.07
N VAL A 276 -10.83 -15.96 -3.32
CA VAL A 276 -11.44 -14.88 -2.55
C VAL A 276 -11.70 -13.67 -3.45
N ARG A 277 -10.69 -13.28 -4.23
CA ARG A 277 -10.75 -12.09 -5.08
C ARG A 277 -11.44 -12.35 -6.41
N ALA A 278 -11.34 -13.58 -6.91
CA ALA A 278 -12.00 -14.02 -8.14
C ALA A 278 -12.68 -15.40 -7.94
N PRO A 279 -13.73 -15.49 -7.11
CA PRO A 279 -14.42 -16.75 -6.81
C PRO A 279 -14.96 -17.45 -8.07
N ASP A 280 -15.43 -16.67 -9.05
CA ASP A 280 -16.01 -17.19 -10.29
C ASP A 280 -15.01 -17.95 -11.18
N GLN A 281 -13.70 -17.78 -10.95
CA GLN A 281 -12.68 -18.48 -11.74
C GLN A 281 -12.60 -19.97 -11.39
N LEU A 282 -13.04 -20.37 -10.19
CA LEU A 282 -12.90 -21.74 -9.69
C LEU A 282 -13.53 -22.75 -10.66
N GLY A 283 -14.78 -22.53 -11.08
CA GLY A 283 -15.46 -23.44 -12.02
C GLY A 283 -14.69 -23.61 -13.34
N GLN A 284 -14.17 -22.50 -13.89
CA GLN A 284 -13.41 -22.53 -15.14
C GLN A 284 -12.07 -23.27 -14.99
N VAL A 285 -11.41 -23.12 -13.83
CA VAL A 285 -10.18 -23.86 -13.50
C VAL A 285 -10.48 -25.34 -13.34
N LEU A 286 -11.55 -25.69 -12.63
CA LEU A 286 -11.96 -27.08 -12.47
C LEU A 286 -12.13 -27.72 -13.85
N ASP A 287 -12.81 -27.08 -14.79
CA ASP A 287 -13.06 -27.61 -16.13
C ASP A 287 -11.80 -27.90 -16.95
N ARG A 288 -10.75 -27.08 -16.80
CA ARG A 288 -9.59 -27.10 -17.70
C ARG A 288 -8.32 -27.69 -17.08
N LEU A 289 -8.17 -27.65 -15.76
CA LEU A 289 -6.97 -28.14 -15.09
C LEU A 289 -6.99 -29.69 -15.07
N PRO A 290 -5.93 -30.36 -15.58
CA PRO A 290 -5.85 -31.81 -15.53
C PRO A 290 -5.85 -32.35 -14.09
N THR A 291 -6.65 -33.38 -13.81
CA THR A 291 -6.88 -33.91 -12.44
C THR A 291 -5.68 -34.60 -11.82
N TYR A 292 -4.63 -34.91 -12.60
CA TYR A 292 -3.37 -35.42 -12.07
C TYR A 292 -2.50 -34.32 -11.43
N LYS A 293 -2.80 -33.04 -11.69
CA LYS A 293 -2.14 -31.90 -11.06
C LYS A 293 -2.79 -31.59 -9.71
N ILE A 294 -2.00 -31.00 -8.83
CA ILE A 294 -2.51 -30.38 -7.60
C ILE A 294 -3.27 -29.09 -7.95
N LEU A 295 -4.47 -28.96 -7.42
CA LEU A 295 -5.18 -27.69 -7.35
C LEU A 295 -5.08 -27.16 -5.92
N SER A 296 -4.44 -26.02 -5.74
CA SER A 296 -4.47 -25.28 -4.48
C SER A 296 -5.48 -24.14 -4.60
N VAL A 297 -6.46 -24.12 -3.70
CA VAL A 297 -7.53 -23.11 -3.70
C VAL A 297 -7.36 -22.18 -2.50
N GLY A 298 -7.09 -20.91 -2.79
CA GLY A 298 -6.95 -19.87 -1.80
C GLY A 298 -8.30 -19.27 -1.41
N LEU A 299 -8.84 -19.69 -0.26
CA LEU A 299 -10.21 -19.36 0.17
C LEU A 299 -10.28 -18.54 1.46
N VAL A 300 -9.20 -18.54 2.23
CA VAL A 300 -9.09 -17.70 3.43
C VAL A 300 -8.41 -16.38 3.04
N ASN A 301 -9.09 -15.26 3.26
CA ASN A 301 -8.60 -13.96 2.78
C ASN A 301 -7.28 -13.56 3.44
N GLY A 302 -6.18 -13.52 2.68
CA GLY A 302 -4.88 -13.09 3.19
C GLY A 302 -4.68 -11.57 3.28
N ARG A 303 -5.59 -10.78 2.70
CA ARG A 303 -5.55 -9.30 2.63
C ARG A 303 -6.50 -8.58 3.56
N ASN A 304 -7.34 -9.30 4.30
CA ASN A 304 -8.35 -8.70 5.16
C ASN A 304 -8.48 -9.45 6.49
N VAL A 305 -9.08 -8.81 7.49
CA VAL A 305 -9.11 -9.31 8.88
C VAL A 305 -10.39 -10.03 9.25
N TRP A 306 -11.33 -10.21 8.31
CA TRP A 306 -12.58 -10.89 8.59
C TRP A 306 -12.39 -12.39 8.74
N ARG A 307 -13.16 -12.96 9.67
CA ARG A 307 -13.29 -14.40 9.85
C ARG A 307 -14.00 -15.01 8.65
N CYS A 308 -13.46 -16.14 8.17
CA CYS A 308 -13.98 -16.90 7.06
C CYS A 308 -15.37 -17.50 7.39
N GLU A 309 -16.30 -17.48 6.43
CA GLU A 309 -17.56 -18.24 6.53
C GLU A 309 -17.32 -19.70 6.11
N LEU A 310 -16.94 -20.54 7.08
CA LEU A 310 -16.40 -21.87 6.79
C LEU A 310 -17.37 -22.78 6.04
N GLU A 311 -18.68 -22.71 6.32
CA GLU A 311 -19.68 -23.54 5.65
C GLU A 311 -19.89 -23.15 4.18
N GLN A 312 -19.94 -21.85 3.89
CA GLN A 312 -20.03 -21.35 2.53
C GLN A 312 -18.80 -21.74 1.72
N VAL A 313 -17.61 -21.58 2.30
CA VAL A 313 -16.35 -21.96 1.65
C VAL A 313 -16.25 -23.47 1.44
N LEU A 314 -16.68 -24.29 2.42
CA LEU A 314 -16.72 -25.74 2.27
C LEU A 314 -17.67 -26.18 1.14
N ALA A 315 -18.82 -25.52 1.00
CA ALA A 315 -19.74 -25.77 -0.11
C ALA A 315 -19.12 -25.43 -1.47
N GLN A 316 -18.34 -24.34 -1.56
CA GLN A 316 -17.59 -23.99 -2.77
C GLN A 316 -16.49 -25.01 -3.11
N LEU A 317 -15.91 -25.67 -2.10
CA LEU A 317 -14.88 -26.68 -2.27
C LEU A 317 -15.41 -28.04 -2.72
N GLN A 318 -16.69 -28.34 -2.49
CA GLN A 318 -17.24 -29.67 -2.76
C GLN A 318 -17.03 -30.14 -4.23
N PRO A 319 -17.32 -29.33 -5.27
CA PRO A 319 -17.04 -29.73 -6.65
C PRO A 319 -15.55 -29.96 -6.92
N ALA A 320 -14.66 -29.20 -6.25
CA ALA A 320 -13.22 -29.39 -6.36
C ALA A 320 -12.79 -30.71 -5.71
N GLN A 321 -13.35 -31.05 -4.54
CA GLN A 321 -13.06 -32.29 -3.82
C GLN A 321 -13.51 -33.52 -4.62
N GLU A 322 -14.71 -33.48 -5.21
CA GLU A 322 -15.23 -34.58 -6.03
C GLU A 322 -14.34 -34.85 -7.25
N ARG A 323 -13.73 -33.81 -7.83
CA ARG A 323 -12.91 -33.91 -9.03
C ARG A 323 -11.44 -34.20 -8.78
N PHE A 324 -10.84 -33.59 -7.76
CA PHE A 324 -9.40 -33.68 -7.49
C PHE A 324 -9.06 -34.65 -6.35
N GLY A 325 -9.99 -34.91 -5.42
CA GLY A 325 -9.77 -35.78 -4.27
C GLY A 325 -8.48 -35.46 -3.52
N ASP A 326 -7.55 -36.41 -3.52
CA ASP A 326 -6.24 -36.27 -2.87
C ASP A 326 -5.34 -35.17 -3.47
N ASN A 327 -5.65 -34.69 -4.67
CA ASN A 327 -4.92 -33.61 -5.34
C ASN A 327 -5.46 -32.20 -5.03
N LEU A 328 -6.38 -32.07 -4.07
CA LEU A 328 -6.90 -30.78 -3.63
C LEU A 328 -6.15 -30.27 -2.39
N TRP A 329 -5.65 -29.04 -2.47
CA TRP A 329 -5.02 -28.32 -1.37
C TRP A 329 -5.85 -27.09 -1.00
N VAL A 330 -5.92 -26.79 0.30
CA VAL A 330 -6.62 -25.63 0.85
C VAL A 330 -5.60 -24.64 1.40
N SER A 331 -5.79 -23.35 1.12
CA SER A 331 -4.85 -22.31 1.50
C SER A 331 -5.50 -20.95 1.75
N SER A 332 -4.70 -20.01 2.25
CA SER A 332 -4.97 -18.57 2.13
C SER A 332 -4.94 -18.13 0.67
N SER A 333 -5.67 -17.06 0.33
CA SER A 333 -5.76 -16.48 -1.03
C SER A 333 -4.46 -15.93 -1.57
N CYS A 334 -3.60 -15.46 -0.67
CA CYS A 334 -2.27 -14.92 -0.93
C CYS A 334 -1.42 -15.11 0.35
N SER A 335 -0.21 -14.58 0.38
CA SER A 335 0.60 -14.54 1.61
C SER A 335 -0.14 -13.79 2.74
N LEU A 336 -0.06 -14.32 3.96
CA LEU A 336 -0.61 -13.66 5.16
C LEU A 336 0.22 -12.44 5.59
N LEU A 337 1.26 -12.06 4.83
CA LEU A 337 2.01 -10.81 5.00
C LEU A 337 1.11 -9.57 5.14
N HIS A 338 -0.05 -9.60 4.46
CA HIS A 338 -1.01 -8.50 4.43
C HIS A 338 -2.05 -8.55 5.57
N SER A 339 -1.90 -9.50 6.50
CA SER A 339 -2.72 -9.64 7.71
C SER A 339 -1.87 -9.35 8.95
N PRO A 340 -2.49 -8.84 10.05
CA PRO A 340 -1.79 -8.78 11.32
C PRO A 340 -1.49 -10.19 11.86
N VAL A 341 -0.59 -10.28 12.85
CA VAL A 341 -0.04 -11.57 13.29
C VAL A 341 -1.06 -12.41 14.07
N ASP A 342 -1.55 -11.91 15.21
CA ASP A 342 -2.35 -12.71 16.14
C ASP A 342 -3.40 -11.87 16.86
N LEU A 343 -4.68 -12.26 16.71
CA LEU A 343 -5.82 -11.58 17.28
C LEU A 343 -5.89 -11.73 18.80
N GLU A 344 -5.29 -12.77 19.38
CA GLU A 344 -5.32 -12.96 20.84
C GLU A 344 -4.50 -11.92 21.60
N ARG A 345 -3.65 -11.18 20.89
CA ARG A 345 -2.98 -9.99 21.43
C ARG A 345 -3.93 -8.84 21.70
N GLU A 346 -5.10 -8.81 21.05
CA GLU A 346 -6.12 -7.79 21.26
C GLU A 346 -6.96 -8.08 22.51
N ASP A 347 -6.67 -7.34 23.58
CA ASP A 347 -7.25 -7.47 24.92
C ASP A 347 -8.25 -6.35 25.28
N LYS A 348 -8.45 -5.39 24.37
CA LYS A 348 -9.34 -4.22 24.56
C LYS A 348 -10.44 -4.10 23.52
N LEU A 349 -10.52 -5.04 22.59
CA LEU A 349 -11.61 -5.08 21.61
C LEU A 349 -12.91 -5.52 22.28
N ASP A 350 -14.01 -4.93 21.84
CA ASP A 350 -15.35 -5.39 22.16
C ASP A 350 -15.48 -6.90 21.79
N PRO A 351 -15.96 -7.78 22.68
CA PRO A 351 -16.00 -9.21 22.42
C PRO A 351 -16.84 -9.62 21.20
N GLU A 352 -17.94 -8.91 20.93
CA GLU A 352 -18.77 -9.13 19.74
C GLU A 352 -17.94 -8.84 18.48
N LEU A 353 -17.31 -7.66 18.42
CA LEU A 353 -16.48 -7.27 17.28
C LEU A 353 -15.23 -8.15 17.12
N LYS A 354 -14.57 -8.52 18.23
CA LYS A 354 -13.40 -9.43 18.21
C LYS A 354 -13.77 -10.78 17.60
N SER A 355 -14.98 -11.29 17.89
CA SER A 355 -15.43 -12.58 17.36
C SER A 355 -15.53 -12.61 15.84
N TRP A 356 -15.79 -11.48 15.19
CA TRP A 356 -15.92 -11.37 13.73
C TRP A 356 -14.58 -11.36 12.99
N LEU A 357 -13.46 -11.26 13.71
CA LEU A 357 -12.13 -11.10 13.15
C LEU A 357 -11.33 -12.41 13.18
N ALA A 358 -10.36 -12.49 12.28
CA ALA A 358 -9.31 -13.49 12.20
C ALA A 358 -8.02 -12.83 11.68
N PHE A 359 -6.92 -12.91 12.45
CA PHE A 359 -5.58 -12.50 12.01
C PHE A 359 -4.81 -13.73 11.48
N ALA A 360 -3.52 -13.60 11.16
CA ALA A 360 -2.78 -14.66 10.48
C ALA A 360 -2.79 -16.01 11.21
N VAL A 361 -2.65 -16.04 12.54
CA VAL A 361 -2.75 -17.28 13.33
C VAL A 361 -4.15 -17.90 13.24
N GLN A 362 -5.21 -17.10 13.41
CA GLN A 362 -6.59 -17.59 13.33
C GLN A 362 -6.92 -18.09 11.92
N LYS A 363 -6.43 -17.41 10.87
CA LYS A 363 -6.55 -17.83 9.47
C LYS A 363 -5.87 -19.17 9.20
N CYS A 364 -4.75 -19.46 9.84
CA CYS A 364 -4.14 -20.79 9.76
C CYS A 364 -5.07 -21.88 10.33
N GLY A 365 -5.75 -21.58 11.45
CA GLY A 365 -6.76 -22.44 12.03
C GLY A 365 -7.97 -22.66 11.12
N GLU A 366 -8.46 -21.60 10.45
CA GLU A 366 -9.55 -21.70 9.46
C GLU A 366 -9.19 -22.65 8.30
N ILE A 367 -7.97 -22.52 7.76
CA ILE A 367 -7.46 -23.40 6.69
C ILE A 367 -7.40 -24.86 7.17
N ALA A 368 -6.91 -25.09 8.39
CA ALA A 368 -6.83 -26.43 8.97
C ALA A 368 -8.21 -27.07 9.16
N VAL A 369 -9.20 -26.31 9.63
CA VAL A 369 -10.59 -26.79 9.76
C VAL A 369 -11.19 -27.16 8.40
N LEU A 370 -10.96 -26.36 7.36
CA LEU A 370 -11.42 -26.67 6.01
C LEU A 370 -10.79 -27.95 5.47
N ARG A 371 -9.47 -28.14 5.66
CA ARG A 371 -8.79 -29.39 5.33
C ARG A 371 -9.40 -30.57 6.07
N ASP A 372 -9.59 -30.44 7.39
CA ASP A 372 -10.16 -31.50 8.22
C ASP A 372 -11.57 -31.87 7.76
N ALA A 373 -12.39 -30.88 7.38
CA ALA A 373 -13.73 -31.09 6.87
C ALA A 373 -13.75 -31.86 5.53
N LEU A 374 -12.75 -31.67 4.68
CA LEU A 374 -12.62 -32.43 3.43
C LEU A 374 -12.20 -33.89 3.67
N ASN A 375 -11.38 -34.14 4.69
CA ASN A 375 -10.81 -35.47 4.96
C ASN A 375 -11.68 -36.32 5.91
N ASP A 376 -12.27 -35.71 6.93
CA ASP A 376 -13.13 -36.35 7.93
C ASP A 376 -14.32 -35.44 8.27
N PRO A 377 -15.31 -35.33 7.36
CA PRO A 377 -16.45 -34.43 7.53
C PRO A 377 -17.31 -34.77 8.75
N GLN A 378 -17.25 -36.00 9.28
CA GLN A 378 -18.04 -36.44 10.43
C GLN A 378 -17.34 -36.18 11.78
N SER A 379 -16.13 -35.62 11.75
CA SER A 379 -15.37 -35.31 12.96
C SER A 379 -16.15 -34.37 13.90
N PRO A 380 -16.28 -34.70 15.20
CA PRO A 380 -16.90 -33.80 16.17
C PRO A 380 -16.22 -32.43 16.25
N LYS A 381 -14.91 -32.35 15.98
CA LYS A 381 -14.17 -31.09 15.94
C LYS A 381 -14.60 -30.21 14.77
N VAL A 382 -14.76 -30.80 13.58
CA VAL A 382 -15.24 -30.09 12.39
C VAL A 382 -16.65 -29.58 12.63
N HIS A 383 -17.56 -30.43 13.12
CA HIS A 383 -18.93 -30.02 13.43
C HIS A 383 -18.99 -28.86 14.43
N ALA A 384 -18.15 -28.89 15.48
CA ALA A 384 -18.07 -27.81 16.46
C ALA A 384 -17.56 -26.50 15.85
N ALA A 385 -16.50 -26.55 15.04
CA ALA A 385 -15.93 -25.37 14.38
C ALA A 385 -16.89 -24.76 13.36
N LEU A 386 -17.61 -25.57 12.58
CA LEU A 386 -18.64 -25.10 11.65
C LEU A 386 -19.83 -24.47 12.40
N ALA A 387 -20.27 -25.07 13.51
CA ALA A 387 -21.34 -24.52 14.34
C ALA A 387 -20.94 -23.18 14.98
N GLU A 388 -19.70 -23.04 15.46
CA GLU A 388 -19.16 -21.78 15.97
C GLU A 388 -19.11 -20.72 14.86
N SER A 389 -18.54 -21.06 13.70
CA SER A 389 -18.52 -20.19 12.52
C SER A 389 -19.92 -19.70 12.18
N ARG A 390 -20.91 -20.61 12.09
CA ARG A 390 -22.30 -20.26 11.79
C ARG A 390 -22.87 -19.28 12.82
N ALA A 391 -22.68 -19.54 14.11
CA ALA A 391 -23.18 -18.67 15.17
C ALA A 391 -22.57 -17.26 15.08
N ILE A 392 -21.26 -17.16 14.79
CA ILE A 392 -20.58 -15.87 14.60
C ILE A 392 -21.14 -15.14 13.37
N GLN A 393 -21.30 -15.81 12.24
CA GLN A 393 -21.82 -15.17 11.02
C GLN A 393 -23.27 -14.70 11.21
N THR A 394 -24.13 -15.50 11.84
CA THR A 394 -25.49 -15.08 12.19
C THR A 394 -25.47 -13.85 13.10
N SER A 395 -24.62 -13.83 14.14
CA SER A 395 -24.51 -12.69 15.05
C SER A 395 -24.11 -11.39 14.34
N ARG A 396 -23.20 -11.48 13.36
CA ARG A 396 -22.74 -10.33 12.57
C ARG A 396 -23.86 -9.81 11.68
N VAL A 397 -24.50 -10.70 10.91
CA VAL A 397 -25.58 -10.34 9.97
C VAL A 397 -26.76 -9.68 10.69
N GLU A 398 -27.09 -10.13 11.90
CA GLU A 398 -28.19 -9.58 12.69
C GLU A 398 -27.81 -8.34 13.51
N SER A 399 -26.51 -8.00 13.62
CA SER A 399 -26.06 -6.94 14.51
C SER A 399 -26.59 -5.56 14.09
N PRO A 400 -27.24 -4.80 14.97
CA PRO A 400 -27.72 -3.45 14.65
C PRO A 400 -26.56 -2.48 14.39
N ARG A 401 -25.34 -2.85 14.78
CA ARG A 401 -24.11 -2.07 14.55
C ARG A 401 -23.78 -1.90 13.07
N ILE A 402 -24.22 -2.82 12.21
CA ILE A 402 -23.97 -2.78 10.76
C ILE A 402 -25.18 -2.34 9.94
N HIS A 403 -26.33 -2.10 10.58
CA HIS A 403 -27.60 -1.72 9.96
C HIS A 403 -28.12 -0.40 10.52
N LYS A 404 -27.63 0.74 10.00
CA LYS A 404 -28.12 2.06 10.40
C LYS A 404 -29.13 2.58 9.40
N ALA A 405 -30.42 2.51 9.76
CA ALA A 405 -31.52 2.95 8.89
C ALA A 405 -31.35 4.38 8.34
N ALA A 406 -30.83 5.31 9.15
CA ALA A 406 -30.56 6.68 8.71
C ALA A 406 -29.48 6.77 7.63
N VAL A 407 -28.42 5.95 7.73
CA VAL A 407 -27.35 5.90 6.72
C VAL A 407 -27.88 5.29 5.43
N GLN A 408 -28.61 4.18 5.52
CA GLN A 408 -29.22 3.50 4.37
C GLN A 408 -30.21 4.42 3.63
N ALA A 409 -31.07 5.13 4.37
CA ALA A 409 -31.99 6.11 3.78
C ALA A 409 -31.24 7.24 3.05
N ARG A 410 -30.12 7.72 3.60
CA ARG A 410 -29.31 8.77 2.98
C ARG A 410 -28.60 8.30 1.71
N ILE A 411 -28.09 7.07 1.68
CA ILE A 411 -27.52 6.48 0.44
C ILE A 411 -28.59 6.35 -0.63
N ASN A 412 -29.78 5.85 -0.28
CA ASN A 412 -30.88 5.68 -1.23
C ASN A 412 -31.41 7.01 -1.77
N ALA A 413 -31.15 8.11 -1.08
CA ALA A 413 -31.55 9.46 -1.50
C ALA A 413 -30.52 10.14 -2.43
N ILE A 414 -29.35 9.52 -2.69
CA ILE A 414 -28.33 10.11 -3.57
C ILE A 414 -28.89 10.27 -4.98
N GLY A 415 -29.00 11.52 -5.45
CA GLY A 415 -29.34 11.89 -6.81
C GLY A 415 -28.10 12.26 -7.64
N ALA A 416 -28.28 12.35 -8.97
CA ALA A 416 -27.20 12.73 -9.88
C ALA A 416 -26.60 14.12 -9.57
N ALA A 417 -27.45 15.07 -9.14
CA ALA A 417 -27.04 16.43 -8.81
C ALA A 417 -26.13 16.50 -7.56
N ASP A 418 -26.21 15.53 -6.64
CA ASP A 418 -25.41 15.55 -5.40
C ASP A 418 -23.91 15.41 -5.67
N SER A 419 -23.54 14.83 -6.82
CA SER A 419 -22.15 14.67 -7.27
C SER A 419 -21.77 15.71 -8.33
N GLN A 420 -22.46 16.84 -8.41
CA GLN A 420 -22.17 17.91 -9.38
C GLN A 420 -22.05 19.26 -8.67
N ARG A 421 -20.98 20.01 -8.99
CA ARG A 421 -20.92 21.44 -8.66
C ARG A 421 -22.03 22.20 -9.38
N HIS A 422 -22.44 23.35 -8.84
CA HIS A 422 -23.50 24.17 -9.42
C HIS A 422 -23.17 24.67 -10.83
N SER A 423 -21.91 25.04 -11.05
CA SER A 423 -21.41 25.55 -12.33
C SER A 423 -20.13 24.82 -12.77
N PRO A 424 -19.82 24.79 -14.08
CA PRO A 424 -18.54 24.26 -14.58
C PRO A 424 -17.35 25.12 -14.17
N PHE A 425 -16.15 24.54 -14.12
CA PHE A 425 -14.92 25.21 -13.65
C PHE A 425 -14.68 26.57 -14.27
N ALA A 426 -14.90 26.73 -15.59
CA ALA A 426 -14.72 28.01 -16.29
C ALA A 426 -15.52 29.18 -15.69
N GLN A 427 -16.69 28.92 -15.08
CA GLN A 427 -17.48 29.95 -14.38
C GLN A 427 -17.07 30.08 -12.91
N ARG A 428 -16.68 28.96 -12.28
CA ARG A 428 -16.25 28.96 -10.87
C ARG A 428 -14.94 29.71 -10.69
N ILE A 429 -13.96 29.50 -11.58
CA ILE A 429 -12.64 30.12 -11.49
C ILE A 429 -12.70 31.65 -11.55
N GLU A 430 -13.67 32.23 -12.27
CA GLU A 430 -13.88 33.68 -12.29
C GLU A 430 -14.29 34.20 -10.90
N GLN A 431 -15.25 33.53 -10.25
CA GLN A 431 -15.71 33.87 -8.89
C GLN A 431 -14.60 33.64 -7.85
N GLN A 432 -13.85 32.53 -7.98
CA GLN A 432 -12.74 32.19 -7.10
C GLN A 432 -11.61 33.21 -7.23
N ARG A 433 -11.22 33.62 -8.44
CA ARG A 433 -10.21 34.67 -8.67
C ARG A 433 -10.65 36.01 -8.07
N ALA A 434 -11.93 36.38 -8.23
CA ALA A 434 -12.49 37.60 -7.64
C ALA A 434 -12.48 37.58 -6.10
N ARG A 435 -12.78 36.43 -5.49
CA ARG A 435 -12.84 36.26 -4.03
C ARG A 435 -11.48 36.09 -3.37
N LEU A 436 -10.57 35.33 -3.97
CA LEU A 436 -9.27 34.97 -3.40
C LEU A 436 -8.17 35.97 -3.73
N LYS A 437 -8.26 36.65 -4.89
CA LYS A 437 -7.28 37.67 -5.35
C LYS A 437 -5.83 37.18 -5.29
N LEU A 438 -5.61 35.92 -5.68
CA LEU A 438 -4.28 35.31 -5.71
C LEU A 438 -3.45 35.89 -6.86
N PRO A 439 -2.11 36.03 -6.68
CA PRO A 439 -1.23 36.40 -7.78
C PRO A 439 -1.07 35.23 -8.77
N ALA A 440 -0.53 35.50 -9.96
CA ALA A 440 -0.05 34.44 -10.85
C ALA A 440 1.01 33.56 -10.14
N PHE A 441 1.09 32.28 -10.48
CA PHE A 441 1.92 31.29 -9.77
C PHE A 441 1.72 31.31 -8.25
N PRO A 442 0.48 31.17 -7.74
CA PRO A 442 0.24 31.18 -6.30
C PRO A 442 1.05 30.08 -5.61
N THR A 443 1.66 30.43 -4.48
CA THR A 443 2.48 29.53 -3.67
C THR A 443 1.68 28.97 -2.52
N THR A 444 1.81 27.65 -2.31
CA THR A 444 1.17 26.95 -1.20
C THR A 444 1.98 25.72 -0.79
N THR A 445 1.58 25.08 0.30
CA THR A 445 2.06 23.75 0.70
C THR A 445 0.89 22.76 0.74
N ILE A 446 1.20 21.47 0.86
CA ILE A 446 0.18 20.41 0.76
C ILE A 446 -0.66 20.26 2.03
N GLY A 447 -0.09 20.43 3.23
CA GLY A 447 -0.85 20.29 4.47
C GLY A 447 0.03 20.21 5.72
N SER A 448 0.57 19.02 5.99
CA SER A 448 1.39 18.77 7.17
C SER A 448 2.73 19.55 7.20
N PHE A 449 3.12 19.99 8.41
CA PHE A 449 4.44 20.53 8.74
C PHE A 449 5.23 19.55 9.64
N PRO A 450 6.55 19.77 9.87
CA PRO A 450 7.40 18.89 10.68
C PRO A 450 6.77 18.37 11.97
N GLN A 451 6.68 17.05 12.11
CA GLN A 451 6.16 16.42 13.33
C GLN A 451 7.25 16.30 14.40
N THR A 452 7.33 17.32 15.24
CA THR A 452 8.38 17.49 16.25
C THR A 452 8.31 16.46 17.40
N GLY A 453 9.37 16.43 18.22
CA GLY A 453 9.37 15.67 19.48
C GLY A 453 8.29 16.14 20.45
N SER A 454 8.04 17.45 20.55
CA SER A 454 7.01 18.04 21.41
C SER A 454 5.61 17.57 21.02
N ILE A 455 5.26 17.61 19.73
CA ILE A 455 3.95 17.14 19.23
C ILE A 455 3.71 15.69 19.63
N ARG A 456 4.71 14.82 19.39
CA ARG A 456 4.60 13.39 19.69
C ARG A 456 4.44 13.12 21.20
N LEU A 457 5.20 13.83 22.03
CA LEU A 457 5.11 13.71 23.49
C LEU A 457 3.75 14.21 24.02
N ALA A 458 3.26 15.35 23.54
CA ALA A 458 1.97 15.89 23.94
C ALA A 458 0.82 14.94 23.57
N ARG A 459 0.81 14.41 22.35
CA ARG A 459 -0.19 13.44 21.91
C ARG A 459 -0.13 12.14 22.71
N GLN A 460 1.08 11.64 22.99
CA GLN A 460 1.26 10.45 23.83
C GLN A 460 0.74 10.69 25.25
N ALA A 461 1.05 11.84 25.86
CA ALA A 461 0.59 12.19 27.20
C ALA A 461 -0.94 12.32 27.25
N PHE A 462 -1.55 12.93 26.23
CA PHE A 462 -3.01 13.01 26.10
C PHE A 462 -3.66 11.62 25.95
N LYS A 463 -3.15 10.77 25.04
CA LYS A 463 -3.64 9.37 24.89
C LYS A 463 -3.47 8.53 26.17
N GLN A 464 -2.53 8.88 27.05
CA GLN A 464 -2.32 8.24 28.36
C GLN A 464 -3.13 8.87 29.50
N GLY A 465 -3.93 9.92 29.25
CA GLY A 465 -4.67 10.65 30.27
C GLY A 465 -3.80 11.48 31.23
N LYS A 466 -2.52 11.72 30.87
CA LYS A 466 -1.57 12.53 31.67
C LYS A 466 -1.64 14.02 31.35
N LEU A 467 -2.23 14.38 30.22
CA LEU A 467 -2.43 15.76 29.77
C LEU A 467 -3.94 15.99 29.65
N SER A 468 -4.45 17.12 30.14
CA SER A 468 -5.87 17.45 30.00
C SER A 468 -6.19 17.78 28.53
N ALA A 469 -7.48 17.72 28.16
CA ALA A 469 -7.90 18.10 26.82
C ALA A 469 -7.56 19.57 26.50
N ASN A 470 -7.70 20.47 27.48
CA ASN A 470 -7.38 21.88 27.30
C ASN A 470 -5.87 22.08 27.09
N ASP A 471 -5.03 21.45 27.92
CA ASP A 471 -3.57 21.57 27.79
C ASP A 471 -3.06 20.96 26.47
N TYR A 472 -3.69 19.87 26.01
CA TYR A 472 -3.39 19.30 24.70
C TYR A 472 -3.76 20.27 23.57
N THR A 473 -4.96 20.85 23.64
CA THR A 473 -5.43 21.84 22.66
C THR A 473 -4.51 23.05 22.61
N ASP A 474 -4.11 23.60 23.77
CA ASP A 474 -3.18 24.72 23.83
C ASP A 474 -1.80 24.38 23.25
N ALA A 475 -1.31 23.17 23.49
CA ALA A 475 -0.05 22.70 22.89
C ALA A 475 -0.15 22.61 21.35
N MET A 476 -1.24 22.08 20.80
CA MET A 476 -1.44 22.00 19.34
C MET A 476 -1.68 23.39 18.73
N HIS A 477 -2.41 24.26 19.40
CA HIS A 477 -2.58 25.67 19.01
C HIS A 477 -1.23 26.41 18.93
N SER A 478 -0.30 26.13 19.85
CA SER A 478 1.05 26.70 19.79
C SER A 478 1.81 26.28 18.53
N GLU A 479 1.73 24.99 18.15
CA GLU A 479 2.38 24.47 16.95
C GLU A 479 1.73 25.02 15.66
N ILE A 480 0.40 25.12 15.63
CA ILE A 480 -0.34 25.79 14.54
C ILE A 480 0.10 27.25 14.40
N ARG A 481 0.18 27.99 15.52
CA ARG A 481 0.61 29.39 15.53
C ARG A 481 2.02 29.55 14.97
N HIS A 482 2.93 28.67 15.37
CA HIS A 482 4.29 28.66 14.85
C HIS A 482 4.33 28.44 13.34
N ALA A 483 3.59 27.45 12.83
CA ALA A 483 3.50 27.18 11.41
C ALA A 483 2.94 28.38 10.63
N VAL A 484 1.87 29.02 11.12
CA VAL A 484 1.28 30.21 10.47
C VAL A 484 2.29 31.37 10.42
N GLN A 485 2.96 31.67 11.53
CA GLN A 485 3.97 32.74 11.59
C GLN A 485 5.12 32.53 10.60
N ILE A 486 5.60 31.29 10.47
CA ILE A 486 6.64 30.96 9.49
C ILE A 486 6.12 31.20 8.07
N GLN A 487 4.95 30.69 7.73
CA GLN A 487 4.40 30.82 6.39
C GLN A 487 4.17 32.29 5.99
N GLU A 488 3.65 33.11 6.90
CA GLU A 488 3.49 34.55 6.68
C GLU A 488 4.83 35.25 6.45
N ARG A 489 5.84 34.95 7.27
CA ARG A 489 7.20 35.50 7.13
C ARG A 489 7.84 35.11 5.80
N LEU A 490 7.61 33.88 5.33
CA LEU A 490 8.09 33.41 4.03
C LEU A 490 7.34 34.11 2.88
N GLY A 491 6.10 34.53 3.12
CA GLY A 491 5.25 35.21 2.14
C GLY A 491 4.54 34.23 1.20
N LEU A 492 4.12 33.08 1.72
CA LEU A 492 3.21 32.16 1.01
C LEU A 492 1.86 32.83 0.71
N ASP A 493 1.18 32.40 -0.36
CA ASP A 493 -0.08 33.00 -0.79
C ASP A 493 -1.29 32.30 -0.15
N VAL A 494 -1.25 30.97 -0.07
CA VAL A 494 -2.27 30.13 0.55
C VAL A 494 -1.63 29.23 1.60
N LEU A 495 -2.14 29.30 2.83
CA LEU A 495 -1.54 28.71 4.03
C LEU A 495 -2.24 27.40 4.43
N VAL A 496 -1.54 26.62 5.24
CA VAL A 496 -2.04 25.40 5.90
C VAL A 496 -1.77 25.48 7.40
N HIS A 497 -2.56 24.78 8.24
CA HIS A 497 -2.37 24.82 9.70
C HIS A 497 -1.26 23.89 10.21
N GLY A 498 -0.76 22.98 9.36
CA GLY A 498 0.35 22.09 9.67
C GLY A 498 -0.01 20.75 10.30
N GLU A 499 -1.29 20.48 10.59
CA GLU A 499 -1.81 19.18 11.03
C GLU A 499 -1.13 18.61 12.29
N ALA A 500 -0.71 19.48 13.21
CA ALA A 500 -0.05 19.08 14.45
C ALA A 500 -0.89 18.11 15.30
N GLU A 501 -2.21 18.26 15.27
CA GLU A 501 -3.17 17.41 15.98
C GLU A 501 -3.26 15.98 15.39
N ARG A 502 -2.85 15.79 14.14
CA ARG A 502 -3.08 14.53 13.39
C ARG A 502 -1.89 13.59 13.47
N ASN A 503 -2.16 12.33 13.83
CA ASN A 503 -1.12 11.29 13.83
C ASN A 503 -0.94 10.63 12.48
N ASP A 504 -2.03 10.42 11.77
CA ASP A 504 -2.12 9.74 10.49
C ASP A 504 -3.36 10.26 9.78
N MET A 505 -3.30 10.35 8.46
CA MET A 505 -4.36 10.99 7.67
C MET A 505 -5.63 10.15 7.61
N VAL A 506 -5.60 8.84 7.88
CA VAL A 506 -6.81 8.01 7.97
C VAL A 506 -7.23 7.81 9.43
N GLU A 507 -6.28 7.48 10.32
CA GLU A 507 -6.58 7.22 11.74
C GLU A 507 -7.34 8.40 12.39
N TYR A 508 -6.94 9.64 12.09
CA TYR A 508 -7.54 10.84 12.69
C TYR A 508 -9.02 11.03 12.35
N PHE A 509 -9.43 10.77 11.10
CA PHE A 509 -10.84 10.87 10.71
C PHE A 509 -11.62 9.65 11.17
N ALA A 510 -11.02 8.46 11.02
CA ALA A 510 -11.67 7.22 11.45
C ALA A 510 -11.99 7.24 12.95
N GLU A 511 -11.15 7.84 13.80
CA GLU A 511 -11.38 7.97 15.26
C GLU A 511 -12.63 8.82 15.58
N GLN A 512 -13.15 9.56 14.60
CA GLN A 512 -14.26 10.50 14.73
C GLN A 512 -15.51 10.10 13.93
N LEU A 513 -15.45 8.97 13.20
CA LEU A 513 -16.56 8.41 12.44
C LEU A 513 -17.09 7.17 13.15
N ASP A 514 -18.41 7.03 13.20
CA ASP A 514 -19.00 5.77 13.64
C ASP A 514 -18.75 4.68 12.60
N GLY A 515 -18.72 3.41 13.02
CA GLY A 515 -18.53 2.28 12.11
C GLY A 515 -17.07 1.89 11.89
N TYR A 516 -16.13 2.56 12.56
CA TYR A 516 -14.71 2.19 12.62
C TYR A 516 -14.32 1.54 13.95
N LEU A 517 -13.43 0.55 13.87
CA LEU A 517 -12.78 -0.12 15.00
C LEU A 517 -11.26 0.02 14.88
N PHE A 518 -10.59 0.11 16.02
CA PHE A 518 -9.13 0.24 16.10
C PHE A 518 -8.51 -0.89 16.90
N THR A 519 -7.36 -1.34 16.44
CA THR A 519 -6.56 -2.40 17.07
C THR A 519 -5.39 -1.80 17.85
N ARG A 520 -4.78 -2.59 18.75
CA ARG A 520 -3.55 -2.22 19.46
C ARG A 520 -2.30 -2.87 18.84
N PHE A 521 -2.45 -4.11 18.38
CA PHE A 521 -1.43 -4.97 17.79
C PHE A 521 -1.74 -5.40 16.35
N GLY A 522 -2.80 -4.87 15.73
CA GLY A 522 -3.16 -5.08 14.32
C GLY A 522 -2.19 -4.44 13.31
N TRP A 523 -0.88 -4.63 13.48
CA TRP A 523 0.17 -4.09 12.63
C TRP A 523 0.36 -4.92 11.37
N VAL A 524 0.56 -4.24 10.24
CA VAL A 524 0.89 -4.83 8.94
C VAL A 524 2.12 -4.13 8.37
N GLN A 525 3.04 -4.87 7.77
CA GLN A 525 4.21 -4.28 7.13
C GLN A 525 3.80 -3.50 5.88
N SER A 526 4.28 -2.25 5.75
CA SER A 526 4.08 -1.46 4.53
C SER A 526 5.36 -1.39 3.70
N TYR A 527 6.51 -1.06 4.30
CA TYR A 527 7.81 -1.17 3.65
C TYR A 527 8.94 -1.23 4.69
N GLY A 528 9.95 -2.06 4.46
CA GLY A 528 11.09 -2.19 5.38
C GLY A 528 10.66 -2.43 6.83
N SER A 529 11.17 -1.64 7.78
CA SER A 529 10.74 -1.71 9.19
C SER A 529 9.47 -0.89 9.49
N ARG A 530 8.89 -0.16 8.52
CA ARG A 530 7.67 0.63 8.73
C ARG A 530 6.45 -0.26 8.62
N CYS A 531 5.66 -0.26 9.69
CA CYS A 531 4.37 -0.93 9.76
C CYS A 531 3.26 0.13 9.85
N VAL A 532 2.11 -0.19 9.29
CA VAL A 532 0.85 0.55 9.45
C VAL A 532 -0.08 -0.25 10.36
N LYS A 533 -1.08 0.42 10.92
CA LYS A 533 -2.11 -0.20 11.74
C LYS A 533 -3.47 0.26 11.22
N PRO A 534 -3.96 -0.35 10.12
CA PRO A 534 -5.18 0.08 9.46
C PRO A 534 -6.37 0.04 10.41
N ALA A 535 -7.27 1.02 10.30
CA ALA A 535 -8.57 0.95 10.95
C ALA A 535 -9.43 -0.12 10.28
N ILE A 536 -10.42 -0.67 10.99
CA ILE A 536 -11.35 -1.68 10.47
C ILE A 536 -12.72 -1.03 10.32
N ILE A 537 -13.27 -0.99 9.11
CA ILE A 537 -14.66 -0.57 8.89
C ILE A 537 -15.52 -1.75 9.30
N TYR A 538 -16.24 -1.69 10.42
CA TYR A 538 -17.07 -2.81 10.87
C TYR A 538 -18.56 -2.67 10.52
N GLY A 539 -19.06 -1.45 10.31
CA GLY A 539 -20.48 -1.19 10.16
C GLY A 539 -20.78 0.02 9.28
N ASP A 540 -22.02 0.49 9.32
CA ASP A 540 -22.46 1.65 8.54
C ASP A 540 -21.81 2.94 9.07
N LEU A 541 -21.23 3.72 8.15
CA LEU A 541 -20.41 4.88 8.46
C LEU A 541 -21.24 6.16 8.55
N SER A 542 -21.01 6.92 9.62
CA SER A 542 -21.68 8.22 9.85
C SER A 542 -20.76 9.18 10.60
N ARG A 543 -20.92 10.48 10.35
CA ARG A 543 -20.21 11.55 11.06
C ARG A 543 -21.09 12.13 12.17
N PRO A 544 -20.82 11.85 13.46
CA PRO A 544 -21.65 12.35 14.56
C PRO A 544 -21.45 13.85 14.87
N LYS A 545 -20.28 14.41 14.55
CA LYS A 545 -19.94 15.82 14.81
C LYS A 545 -18.86 16.33 13.85
N ALA A 546 -18.65 17.65 13.82
CA ALA A 546 -17.53 18.28 13.14
C ALA A 546 -16.18 17.72 13.62
N MET A 547 -15.28 17.47 12.67
CA MET A 547 -14.01 16.77 12.91
C MET A 547 -12.82 17.73 12.96
N THR A 548 -12.82 18.77 12.14
CA THR A 548 -11.66 19.65 11.88
C THR A 548 -11.95 21.14 12.00
N VAL A 549 -13.23 21.51 12.09
CA VAL A 549 -13.69 22.91 12.08
C VAL A 549 -13.04 23.74 13.19
N ASP A 550 -12.91 23.22 14.40
CA ASP A 550 -12.34 23.97 15.54
C ASP A 550 -10.87 24.36 15.28
N TRP A 551 -10.06 23.40 14.82
CA TRP A 551 -8.64 23.61 14.52
C TRP A 551 -8.44 24.63 13.41
N ILE A 552 -9.24 24.51 12.34
CA ILE A 552 -9.04 25.36 11.17
C ILE A 552 -9.59 26.77 11.38
N THR A 553 -10.66 26.92 12.17
CA THR A 553 -11.20 28.24 12.53
C THR A 553 -10.21 28.99 13.41
N TYR A 554 -9.57 28.30 14.37
CA TYR A 554 -8.46 28.87 15.13
C TYR A 554 -7.32 29.30 14.20
N ALA A 555 -6.87 28.43 13.28
CA ALA A 555 -5.78 28.71 12.37
C ALA A 555 -6.07 29.91 11.44
N GLN A 556 -7.27 29.96 10.83
CA GLN A 556 -7.71 31.08 10.00
C GLN A 556 -7.83 32.38 10.81
N GLY A 557 -8.16 32.32 12.10
CA GLY A 557 -8.20 33.48 12.99
C GLY A 557 -6.83 34.09 13.34
N LEU A 558 -5.72 33.43 12.96
CA LEU A 558 -4.37 33.93 13.19
C LEU A 558 -3.81 34.77 12.02
N THR A 559 -4.48 34.81 10.87
CA THR A 559 -3.95 35.42 9.64
C THR A 559 -5.07 35.96 8.74
N ASP A 560 -4.79 37.02 8.00
CA ASP A 560 -5.67 37.54 6.94
C ASP A 560 -5.51 36.77 5.62
N LYS A 561 -4.48 35.93 5.50
CA LYS A 561 -4.26 35.07 4.34
C LYS A 561 -5.29 33.94 4.31
N VAL A 562 -5.46 33.34 3.12
CA VAL A 562 -6.39 32.22 2.94
C VAL A 562 -5.79 30.96 3.56
N MET A 563 -6.53 30.34 4.48
CA MET A 563 -6.18 29.05 5.08
C MET A 563 -6.93 27.90 4.38
N LYS A 564 -6.24 26.81 4.07
CA LYS A 564 -6.85 25.59 3.52
C LYS A 564 -7.42 24.69 4.62
N GLY A 565 -8.66 24.25 4.51
CA GLY A 565 -9.16 23.10 5.26
C GLY A 565 -8.61 21.80 4.67
N MET A 566 -8.20 20.83 5.49
CA MET A 566 -7.60 19.58 5.01
C MET A 566 -8.43 18.37 5.43
N LEU A 567 -8.84 17.55 4.46
CA LEU A 567 -9.55 16.30 4.64
C LEU A 567 -8.88 15.17 3.86
N THR A 568 -9.06 13.94 4.31
CA THR A 568 -8.74 12.74 3.52
C THR A 568 -10.00 12.26 2.81
N GLY A 569 -9.87 11.98 1.52
CA GLY A 569 -10.98 11.62 0.66
C GLY A 569 -11.56 10.23 0.94
N PRO A 570 -12.81 9.98 0.48
CA PRO A 570 -13.53 8.75 0.77
C PRO A 570 -12.85 7.50 0.22
N VAL A 571 -12.18 7.56 -0.93
CA VAL A 571 -11.52 6.40 -1.52
C VAL A 571 -10.28 6.03 -0.69
N THR A 572 -9.50 7.01 -0.26
CA THR A 572 -8.32 6.80 0.60
C THR A 572 -8.69 6.31 1.99
N MET A 573 -9.73 6.89 2.60
CA MET A 573 -10.29 6.39 3.86
C MET A 573 -10.69 4.91 3.77
N LEU A 574 -11.23 4.49 2.62
CA LEU A 574 -11.60 3.10 2.36
C LEU A 574 -10.38 2.19 2.11
N MET A 575 -9.49 2.56 1.17
CA MET A 575 -8.41 1.68 0.69
C MET A 575 -7.30 1.46 1.72
N TRP A 576 -7.10 2.42 2.64
CA TRP A 576 -6.12 2.30 3.72
C TRP A 576 -6.72 1.83 5.06
N SER A 577 -7.98 1.37 5.01
CA SER A 577 -8.64 0.64 6.08
C SER A 577 -8.83 -0.82 5.67
N PHE A 578 -9.12 -1.70 6.62
CA PHE A 578 -9.68 -3.01 6.32
C PHE A 578 -11.18 -2.85 6.03
N PRO A 579 -11.61 -3.02 4.76
CA PRO A 579 -12.99 -2.77 4.38
C PRO A 579 -13.91 -3.94 4.77
N ARG A 580 -15.22 -3.67 4.88
CA ARG A 580 -16.25 -4.71 4.99
C ARG A 580 -16.27 -5.60 3.75
N GLU A 581 -16.60 -6.86 3.97
CA GLU A 581 -16.79 -7.88 2.91
C GLU A 581 -18.27 -8.16 2.63
N ASP A 582 -19.16 -7.79 3.56
CA ASP A 582 -20.61 -7.99 3.45
C ASP A 582 -21.31 -6.97 2.54
N VAL A 583 -20.64 -5.89 2.17
CA VAL A 583 -21.14 -4.85 1.26
C VAL A 583 -20.05 -4.40 0.28
N SER A 584 -20.46 -3.92 -0.90
CA SER A 584 -19.50 -3.48 -1.92
C SER A 584 -18.66 -2.28 -1.47
N ARG A 585 -17.45 -2.17 -2.02
CA ARG A 585 -16.57 -0.99 -1.83
C ARG A 585 -17.27 0.32 -2.22
N LYS A 586 -18.08 0.29 -3.28
CA LYS A 586 -18.89 1.43 -3.72
C LYS A 586 -19.82 1.94 -2.61
N ILE A 587 -20.55 1.06 -1.93
CA ILE A 587 -21.46 1.46 -0.84
C ILE A 587 -20.67 2.09 0.30
N GLN A 588 -19.56 1.49 0.70
CA GLN A 588 -18.70 2.03 1.77
C GLN A 588 -18.13 3.40 1.40
N ALA A 589 -17.66 3.58 0.16
CA ALA A 589 -17.17 4.86 -0.35
C ALA A 589 -18.28 5.93 -0.39
N GLN A 590 -19.51 5.58 -0.73
CA GLN A 590 -20.65 6.50 -0.69
C GLN A 590 -20.98 6.94 0.74
N GLN A 591 -20.93 6.03 1.73
CA GLN A 591 -21.12 6.39 3.13
C GLN A 591 -20.04 7.36 3.63
N LEU A 592 -18.76 7.07 3.31
CA LEU A 592 -17.65 7.96 3.61
C LEU A 592 -17.80 9.32 2.93
N ALA A 593 -18.19 9.33 1.66
CA ALA A 593 -18.39 10.55 0.91
C ALA A 593 -19.48 11.44 1.51
N LEU A 594 -20.60 10.86 1.94
CA LEU A 594 -21.68 11.59 2.62
C LEU A 594 -21.24 12.14 3.99
N ALA A 595 -20.45 11.37 4.74
CA ALA A 595 -19.89 11.81 6.01
C ALA A 595 -18.90 12.97 5.82
N LEU A 596 -18.03 12.89 4.82
CA LEU A 596 -17.07 13.93 4.47
C LEU A 596 -17.75 15.15 3.84
N ARG A 597 -18.84 14.98 3.09
CA ARG A 597 -19.65 16.09 2.55
C ARG A 597 -20.12 17.01 3.66
N ASP A 598 -20.58 16.46 4.77
CA ASP A 598 -21.03 17.26 5.92
C ASP A 598 -19.88 18.08 6.51
N GLU A 599 -18.68 17.49 6.59
CA GLU A 599 -17.49 18.19 7.05
C GLU A 599 -17.07 19.31 6.07
N VAL A 600 -17.08 19.04 4.77
CA VAL A 600 -16.77 20.03 3.73
C VAL A 600 -17.72 21.23 3.81
N VAL A 601 -19.02 20.98 3.97
CA VAL A 601 -20.04 22.03 4.11
C VAL A 601 -19.85 22.80 5.42
N ASP A 602 -19.53 22.12 6.53
CA ASP A 602 -19.25 22.79 7.81
C ASP A 602 -18.00 23.68 7.73
N LEU A 603 -16.95 23.24 7.02
CA LEU A 603 -15.76 24.05 6.75
C LEU A 603 -16.11 25.31 5.96
N GLU A 604 -16.90 25.19 4.89
CA GLU A 604 -17.36 26.34 4.11
C GLU A 604 -18.21 27.31 4.96
N ASN A 605 -19.11 26.77 5.80
CA ASN A 605 -19.95 27.56 6.70
C ASN A 605 -19.14 28.28 7.78
N ALA A 606 -18.01 27.70 8.20
CA ALA A 606 -17.04 28.35 9.10
C ALA A 606 -16.20 29.43 8.41
N GLY A 607 -16.41 29.68 7.11
CA GLY A 607 -15.73 30.73 6.36
C GLY A 607 -14.44 30.30 5.67
N ILE A 608 -14.11 29.00 5.69
CA ILE A 608 -12.95 28.46 4.98
C ILE A 608 -13.22 28.51 3.47
N LYS A 609 -12.31 29.15 2.74
CA LYS A 609 -12.49 29.46 1.30
C LYS A 609 -11.89 28.40 0.38
N ILE A 610 -10.98 27.58 0.89
CA ILE A 610 -10.32 26.50 0.17
C ILE A 610 -10.39 25.23 1.02
N VAL A 611 -10.95 24.15 0.48
CA VAL A 611 -10.98 22.84 1.14
C VAL A 611 -10.24 21.84 0.27
N GLN A 612 -9.20 21.25 0.82
CA GLN A 612 -8.41 20.20 0.19
C GLN A 612 -8.89 18.83 0.64
N ILE A 613 -9.16 17.94 -0.32
CA ILE A 613 -9.60 16.55 -0.10
C ILE A 613 -8.59 15.64 -0.78
N ASP A 614 -7.74 14.97 0.00
CA ASP A 614 -6.60 14.20 -0.52
C ASP A 614 -6.99 12.77 -0.89
N GLU A 615 -6.63 12.33 -2.09
CA GLU A 615 -6.95 10.99 -2.62
C GLU A 615 -5.70 10.19 -3.01
N ALA A 616 -4.79 10.00 -2.05
CA ALA A 616 -3.52 9.29 -2.23
C ALA A 616 -3.67 7.81 -2.64
N ALA A 617 -4.78 7.15 -2.28
CA ALA A 617 -5.00 5.74 -2.61
C ALA A 617 -5.90 5.52 -3.84
N PHE A 618 -6.25 6.57 -4.59
CA PHE A 618 -7.14 6.45 -5.75
C PHE A 618 -6.58 5.55 -6.84
N ARG A 619 -5.28 5.65 -7.16
CA ARG A 619 -4.63 4.72 -8.10
C ARG A 619 -4.42 3.35 -7.45
N GLU A 620 -4.05 3.30 -6.18
CA GLU A 620 -3.83 2.03 -5.45
C GLU A 620 -5.07 1.13 -5.49
N GLY A 621 -6.27 1.73 -5.50
CA GLY A 621 -7.53 1.00 -5.60
C GLY A 621 -7.88 0.44 -6.99
N LEU A 622 -7.11 0.76 -8.04
CA LEU A 622 -7.38 0.26 -9.39
C LEU A 622 -7.31 -1.27 -9.43
N PRO A 623 -8.31 -1.95 -10.03
CA PRO A 623 -8.21 -3.36 -10.30
C PRO A 623 -6.98 -3.70 -11.17
N LEU A 624 -6.41 -4.89 -10.99
CA LEU A 624 -5.23 -5.30 -11.74
C LEU A 624 -5.50 -5.55 -13.24
N ARG A 625 -6.78 -5.68 -13.62
CA ARG A 625 -7.24 -5.89 -14.99
C ARG A 625 -7.87 -4.63 -15.54
N ARG A 626 -7.39 -4.17 -16.71
CA ARG A 626 -7.88 -2.95 -17.37
C ARG A 626 -9.37 -3.00 -17.69
N ALA A 627 -9.90 -4.18 -18.02
CA ALA A 627 -11.33 -4.37 -18.28
C ALA A 627 -12.23 -3.97 -17.09
N GLN A 628 -11.71 -4.00 -15.87
CA GLN A 628 -12.43 -3.67 -14.63
C GLN A 628 -12.22 -2.21 -14.19
N TRP A 629 -11.35 -1.44 -14.86
CA TRP A 629 -11.00 -0.09 -14.44
C TRP A 629 -12.18 0.87 -14.49
N GLN A 630 -12.99 0.83 -15.55
CA GLN A 630 -14.05 1.82 -15.72
C GLN A 630 -15.08 1.74 -14.60
N GLU A 631 -15.50 0.54 -14.20
CA GLU A 631 -16.44 0.37 -13.08
C GLU A 631 -15.88 0.97 -11.79
N TYR A 632 -14.61 0.72 -11.50
CA TYR A 632 -13.92 1.31 -10.35
C TYR A 632 -13.88 2.83 -10.42
N LEU A 633 -13.40 3.37 -11.53
CA LEU A 633 -13.23 4.81 -11.73
C LEU A 633 -14.57 5.53 -11.64
N ASP A 634 -15.64 4.96 -12.19
CA ASP A 634 -16.99 5.54 -12.14
C ASP A 634 -17.43 5.81 -10.70
N TRP A 635 -17.36 4.80 -9.82
CA TRP A 635 -17.80 4.99 -8.45
C TRP A 635 -16.79 5.76 -7.59
N ALA A 636 -15.49 5.63 -7.85
CA ALA A 636 -14.45 6.33 -7.11
C ALA A 636 -14.51 7.85 -7.36
N VAL A 637 -14.64 8.25 -8.63
CA VAL A 637 -14.87 9.65 -9.03
C VAL A 637 -16.19 10.15 -8.45
N GLN A 638 -17.27 9.38 -8.55
CA GLN A 638 -18.56 9.76 -7.97
C GLN A 638 -18.46 9.98 -6.45
N ALA A 639 -17.77 9.11 -5.71
CA ALA A 639 -17.58 9.24 -4.27
C ALA A 639 -16.81 10.52 -3.91
N PHE A 640 -15.70 10.80 -4.60
CA PHE A 640 -14.98 12.06 -4.41
C PHE A 640 -15.90 13.27 -4.66
N ARG A 641 -16.58 13.31 -5.81
CA ARG A 641 -17.49 14.40 -6.18
C ARG A 641 -18.64 14.56 -5.19
N LEU A 642 -19.19 13.47 -4.67
CA LEU A 642 -20.25 13.49 -3.66
C LEU A 642 -19.78 14.18 -2.38
N SER A 643 -18.51 13.98 -1.98
CA SER A 643 -17.93 14.69 -0.83
C SER A 643 -17.66 16.18 -1.12
N ALA A 644 -17.24 16.51 -2.35
CA ALA A 644 -16.77 17.84 -2.73
C ALA A 644 -17.88 18.80 -3.22
N SER A 645 -18.99 18.28 -3.74
CA SER A 645 -19.97 19.09 -4.51
C SER A 645 -20.98 19.86 -3.65
N GLY A 646 -20.85 19.85 -2.32
CA GLY A 646 -21.73 20.60 -1.41
C GLY A 646 -21.44 22.09 -1.31
N VAL A 647 -20.37 22.57 -1.95
CA VAL A 647 -19.85 23.93 -1.80
C VAL A 647 -20.33 24.89 -2.90
N ARG A 648 -20.33 26.19 -2.59
CA ARG A 648 -20.61 27.28 -3.54
C ARG A 648 -19.51 27.38 -4.61
N ASP A 649 -19.81 28.00 -5.75
CA ASP A 649 -18.85 28.19 -6.85
C ASP A 649 -17.59 28.96 -6.42
N GLU A 650 -17.76 29.91 -5.49
CA GLU A 650 -16.71 30.76 -4.95
C GLU A 650 -15.75 30.05 -3.94
N THR A 651 -16.02 28.80 -3.58
CA THR A 651 -15.17 27.97 -2.72
C THR A 651 -14.35 27.04 -3.61
N GLN A 652 -13.04 26.99 -3.38
CA GLN A 652 -12.15 26.10 -4.13
C GLN A 652 -12.05 24.74 -3.45
N ILE A 653 -12.22 23.68 -4.25
CA ILE A 653 -11.86 22.32 -3.89
C ILE A 653 -10.48 22.03 -4.43
N HIS A 654 -9.54 21.72 -3.54
CA HIS A 654 -8.22 21.22 -3.90
C HIS A 654 -8.20 19.70 -3.73
N THR A 655 -7.36 19.03 -4.50
CA THR A 655 -7.01 17.62 -4.22
C THR A 655 -5.52 17.41 -4.39
N HIS A 656 -4.98 16.47 -3.62
CA HIS A 656 -3.60 16.04 -3.72
C HIS A 656 -3.55 14.54 -4.00
N MET A 657 -2.66 14.14 -4.90
CA MET A 657 -2.41 12.74 -5.25
C MET A 657 -0.91 12.48 -5.29
N CYS A 658 -0.47 11.48 -4.52
CA CYS A 658 0.92 11.05 -4.40
C CYS A 658 1.14 9.74 -5.18
N TYR A 659 2.38 9.46 -5.57
CA TYR A 659 2.85 8.11 -5.95
C TYR A 659 2.08 7.39 -7.07
N SER A 660 1.62 8.10 -8.10
CA SER A 660 0.85 7.48 -9.18
C SER A 660 1.47 7.68 -10.56
N GLU A 661 1.49 6.62 -11.37
CA GLU A 661 1.59 6.73 -12.83
C GLU A 661 0.30 7.39 -13.33
N PHE A 662 0.31 8.73 -13.40
CA PHE A 662 -0.88 9.54 -13.69
C PHE A 662 -1.46 9.29 -15.09
N ASN A 663 -0.63 8.83 -16.03
CA ASN A 663 -1.00 8.57 -17.42
C ASN A 663 -2.24 7.69 -17.57
N ASP A 664 -2.39 6.68 -16.72
CA ASP A 664 -3.50 5.72 -16.80
C ASP A 664 -4.85 6.28 -16.32
N VAL A 665 -4.83 7.32 -15.47
CA VAL A 665 -6.02 7.80 -14.72
C VAL A 665 -6.32 9.28 -14.93
N ILE A 666 -5.55 9.99 -15.77
CA ILE A 666 -5.65 11.45 -15.94
C ILE A 666 -7.07 11.92 -16.30
N LYS A 667 -7.79 11.16 -17.13
CA LYS A 667 -9.18 11.46 -17.47
C LYS A 667 -10.10 11.37 -16.26
N ALA A 668 -9.97 10.31 -15.46
CA ALA A 668 -10.77 10.15 -14.24
C ALA A 668 -10.46 11.25 -13.21
N ILE A 669 -9.20 11.68 -13.13
CA ILE A 669 -8.78 12.81 -12.30
C ILE A 669 -9.43 14.12 -12.78
N ALA A 670 -9.53 14.35 -14.10
CA ALA A 670 -10.28 15.49 -14.62
C ALA A 670 -11.79 15.36 -14.29
N ASP A 671 -12.34 14.16 -14.38
CA ASP A 671 -13.74 13.88 -14.06
C ASP A 671 -14.07 14.11 -12.56
N MET A 672 -13.07 14.08 -11.66
CA MET A 672 -13.22 14.47 -10.24
C MET A 672 -13.64 15.94 -10.07
N ASP A 673 -13.41 16.80 -11.06
CA ASP A 673 -13.80 18.22 -11.09
C ASP A 673 -13.29 19.04 -9.87
N ALA A 674 -12.10 18.71 -9.36
CA ALA A 674 -11.39 19.53 -8.39
C ALA A 674 -10.93 20.83 -9.04
N ASP A 675 -11.04 21.96 -8.34
CA ASP A 675 -10.66 23.27 -8.89
C ASP A 675 -9.14 23.38 -9.07
N VAL A 676 -8.36 22.81 -8.13
CA VAL A 676 -6.89 22.73 -8.20
C VAL A 676 -6.43 21.32 -7.83
N ILE A 677 -5.55 20.73 -8.64
CA ILE A 677 -4.86 19.49 -8.29
C ILE A 677 -3.38 19.72 -8.03
N THR A 678 -2.83 19.10 -6.99
CA THR A 678 -1.38 19.06 -6.74
C THR A 678 -0.86 17.64 -6.90
N ILE A 679 0.27 17.49 -7.60
CA ILE A 679 0.81 16.19 -7.99
C ILE A 679 2.32 16.11 -7.73
N GLU A 680 2.80 14.92 -7.38
CA GLU A 680 4.22 14.63 -7.19
C GLU A 680 4.94 14.53 -8.54
N THR A 681 5.97 15.35 -8.78
CA THR A 681 6.71 15.37 -10.07
C THR A 681 8.22 15.49 -9.97
N SER A 682 8.78 15.89 -8.84
CA SER A 682 10.22 16.25 -8.82
C SER A 682 11.16 15.05 -9.00
N ARG A 683 10.69 13.82 -8.70
CA ARG A 683 11.45 12.56 -8.83
C ARG A 683 11.42 11.93 -10.22
N SER A 684 10.44 12.27 -11.06
CA SER A 684 10.20 11.65 -12.36
C SER A 684 10.75 12.46 -13.55
N ASP A 685 11.64 13.43 -13.30
CA ASP A 685 12.17 14.42 -14.27
C ASP A 685 11.11 15.00 -15.23
N MET A 686 9.86 15.13 -14.76
CA MET A 686 8.72 15.64 -15.52
C MET A 686 8.27 14.77 -16.70
N GLU A 687 8.56 13.46 -16.76
CA GLU A 687 7.89 12.53 -17.70
C GLU A 687 6.36 12.65 -17.61
N LEU A 688 5.88 12.97 -16.41
CA LEU A 688 4.48 13.26 -16.11
C LEU A 688 3.87 14.44 -16.90
N LEU A 689 4.68 15.37 -17.41
CA LEU A 689 4.19 16.45 -18.26
C LEU A 689 3.75 15.98 -19.65
N GLU A 690 4.27 14.83 -20.13
CA GLU A 690 3.83 14.24 -21.40
C GLU A 690 2.36 13.81 -21.34
N ALA A 691 1.88 13.40 -20.16
CA ALA A 691 0.46 13.10 -19.92
C ALA A 691 -0.45 14.27 -20.34
N PHE A 692 -0.01 15.48 -20.01
CA PHE A 692 -0.74 16.72 -20.29
C PHE A 692 -0.60 17.18 -21.74
N GLU A 693 0.34 16.62 -22.51
CA GLU A 693 0.38 16.81 -23.97
C GLU A 693 -0.72 15.99 -24.67
N ALA A 694 -0.96 14.77 -24.18
CA ALA A 694 -2.00 13.89 -24.69
C ALA A 694 -3.41 14.27 -24.21
N PHE A 695 -3.51 15.02 -23.10
CA PHE A 695 -4.77 15.41 -22.49
C PHE A 695 -4.72 16.86 -21.96
N ASP A 696 -5.51 17.76 -22.56
CA ASP A 696 -5.64 19.15 -22.09
C ASP A 696 -6.46 19.18 -20.79
N TYR A 697 -5.76 19.07 -19.66
CA TYR A 697 -6.38 19.12 -18.34
C TYR A 697 -7.06 20.49 -18.14
N PRO A 698 -8.36 20.55 -17.82
CA PRO A 698 -9.12 21.79 -17.91
C PRO A 698 -8.87 22.74 -16.73
N ASN A 699 -8.54 22.21 -15.55
CA ASN A 699 -8.54 22.95 -14.29
C ASN A 699 -7.13 23.39 -13.87
N ASP A 700 -7.00 24.09 -12.74
CA ASP A 700 -5.69 24.53 -12.23
C ASP A 700 -4.86 23.35 -11.71
N ILE A 701 -3.53 23.48 -11.77
CA ILE A 701 -2.59 22.41 -11.42
C ILE A 701 -1.31 22.93 -10.75
N GLY A 702 -0.82 22.17 -9.78
CA GLY A 702 0.42 22.40 -9.05
C GLY A 702 1.38 21.22 -9.16
N PRO A 703 2.26 21.19 -10.17
CA PRO A 703 3.32 20.18 -10.25
C PRO A 703 4.34 20.43 -9.13
N GLY A 704 4.65 19.41 -8.34
CA GLY A 704 5.58 19.51 -7.23
C GLY A 704 7.00 19.86 -7.67
N VAL A 705 7.55 20.94 -7.09
CA VAL A 705 8.88 21.49 -7.43
C VAL A 705 9.97 21.12 -6.42
N TYR A 706 9.62 20.36 -5.38
CA TYR A 706 10.50 20.02 -4.26
C TYR A 706 10.25 18.58 -3.80
N ASP A 707 11.27 17.73 -3.94
CA ASP A 707 11.31 16.36 -3.39
C ASP A 707 11.35 16.42 -1.86
N ILE A 708 10.18 16.31 -1.25
CA ILE A 708 10.08 16.37 0.20
C ILE A 708 10.63 15.14 0.88
N HIS A 709 10.98 14.05 0.18
CA HIS A 709 11.50 12.82 0.80
C HIS A 709 13.03 12.81 0.91
N SER A 710 13.70 13.80 0.33
CA SER A 710 15.13 14.05 0.48
C SER A 710 15.37 15.20 1.48
N PRO A 711 16.40 15.12 2.33
CA PRO A 711 16.82 16.27 3.14
C PRO A 711 17.55 17.34 2.31
N ARG A 712 17.80 17.10 1.02
CA ARG A 712 18.43 18.06 0.11
C ARG A 712 17.52 19.28 -0.06
N VAL A 713 18.09 20.47 0.12
CA VAL A 713 17.41 21.73 -0.17
C VAL A 713 17.65 22.09 -1.65
N PRO A 714 16.64 22.00 -2.53
CA PRO A 714 16.75 22.47 -3.92
C PRO A 714 16.95 23.98 -3.99
N ASP A 715 17.69 24.43 -5.00
CA ASP A 715 17.88 25.86 -5.25
C ASP A 715 16.69 26.47 -6.04
N THR A 716 16.62 27.80 -6.07
CA THR A 716 15.58 28.53 -6.82
C THR A 716 15.64 28.27 -8.33
N ALA A 717 16.83 28.08 -8.91
CA ALA A 717 17.00 27.91 -10.34
C ALA A 717 16.48 26.54 -10.82
N GLU A 718 16.68 25.49 -10.03
CA GLU A 718 16.11 24.16 -10.24
C GLU A 718 14.58 24.23 -10.33
N MET A 719 13.93 24.89 -9.37
CA MET A 719 12.47 25.04 -9.35
C MET A 719 11.96 25.90 -10.52
N VAL A 720 12.63 27.01 -10.84
CA VAL A 720 12.27 27.84 -12.00
C VAL A 720 12.41 27.06 -13.30
N LYS A 721 13.45 26.23 -13.44
CA LYS A 721 13.63 25.37 -14.61
C LYS A 721 12.48 24.37 -14.75
N LEU A 722 12.04 23.74 -13.65
CA LEU A 722 10.89 22.84 -13.63
C LEU A 722 9.61 23.56 -14.06
N MET A 723 9.31 24.71 -13.46
CA MET A 723 8.11 25.49 -13.83
C MET A 723 8.17 26.01 -15.27
N SER A 724 9.35 26.38 -15.77
CA SER A 724 9.55 26.80 -17.16
C SER A 724 9.28 25.66 -18.15
N LYS A 725 9.50 24.40 -17.77
CA LYS A 725 9.04 23.23 -18.56
C LYS A 725 7.51 23.17 -18.55
N ALA A 726 6.87 23.30 -17.39
CA ALA A 726 5.42 23.24 -17.25
C ALA A 726 4.68 24.33 -18.05
N VAL A 727 5.17 25.58 -18.04
CA VAL A 727 4.59 26.72 -18.79
C VAL A 727 4.53 26.48 -20.30
N LYS A 728 5.39 25.61 -20.86
CA LYS A 728 5.34 25.27 -22.29
C LYS A 728 4.10 24.47 -22.68
N ARG A 729 3.48 23.78 -21.71
CA ARG A 729 2.37 22.84 -21.92
C ARG A 729 1.09 23.30 -21.23
N ILE A 730 1.22 24.00 -20.11
CA ILE A 730 0.10 24.45 -19.29
C ILE A 730 0.14 25.98 -19.23
N PRO A 731 -0.98 26.67 -19.53
CA PRO A 731 -1.13 28.11 -19.35
C PRO A 731 -0.66 28.56 -17.98
N ALA A 732 0.14 29.63 -17.95
CA ALA A 732 0.76 30.11 -16.72
C ALA A 732 -0.24 30.56 -15.65
N ASP A 733 -1.44 30.97 -16.05
CA ASP A 733 -2.52 31.37 -15.15
C ASP A 733 -3.24 30.18 -14.48
N ARG A 734 -2.92 28.94 -14.89
CA ARG A 734 -3.39 27.69 -14.26
C ARG A 734 -2.35 27.04 -13.35
N LEU A 735 -1.12 27.54 -13.32
CA LEU A 735 -0.01 26.90 -12.62
C LEU A 735 0.14 27.40 -11.18
N TRP A 736 0.19 26.45 -10.24
CA TRP A 736 0.48 26.64 -8.82
C TRP A 736 1.92 26.18 -8.51
N VAL A 737 2.52 26.73 -7.44
CA VAL A 737 3.87 26.36 -6.99
C VAL A 737 3.79 25.76 -5.58
N ASN A 738 4.12 24.48 -5.47
CA ASN A 738 4.03 23.69 -4.24
C ASN A 738 5.12 22.60 -4.18
N PRO A 739 5.41 22.06 -2.98
CA PRO A 739 6.20 20.84 -2.84
C PRO A 739 5.47 19.61 -3.39
N ASP A 740 6.20 18.50 -3.54
CA ASP A 740 5.65 17.21 -4.00
C ASP A 740 4.59 16.63 -3.05
N CYS A 741 4.74 16.79 -1.73
CA CYS A 741 3.82 16.26 -0.74
C CYS A 741 3.90 17.06 0.59
N GLY A 742 3.26 16.57 1.65
CA GLY A 742 3.33 17.14 3.00
C GLY A 742 4.72 17.04 3.65
N LEU A 743 5.02 17.98 4.55
CA LEU A 743 6.36 18.18 5.14
C LEU A 743 6.55 17.48 6.49
N LYS A 744 5.61 16.62 6.91
CA LYS A 744 5.60 15.90 8.19
C LYS A 744 6.91 15.24 8.58
N THR A 745 7.60 14.66 7.61
CA THR A 745 8.81 13.84 7.84
C THR A 745 10.10 14.66 7.82
N ARG A 746 10.04 15.95 7.48
CA ARG A 746 11.17 16.88 7.51
C ARG A 746 11.30 17.55 8.87
N ALA A 747 12.43 18.22 9.10
CA ALA A 747 12.63 19.16 10.19
C ALA A 747 12.52 20.61 9.68
N TRP A 748 12.34 21.53 10.62
CA TRP A 748 12.11 22.95 10.34
C TRP A 748 13.25 23.63 9.55
N PRO A 749 14.55 23.40 9.85
CA PRO A 749 15.63 24.09 9.15
C PRO A 749 15.62 23.86 7.63
N GLU A 750 15.54 22.60 7.18
CA GLU A 750 15.47 22.29 5.75
C GLU A 750 14.13 22.70 5.13
N THR A 751 13.04 22.62 5.91
CA THR A 751 11.71 23.04 5.45
C THR A 751 11.67 24.52 5.14
N GLU A 752 12.16 25.35 6.06
CA GLU A 752 12.22 26.80 5.87
C GLU A 752 13.11 27.17 4.69
N ALA A 753 14.30 26.57 4.60
CA ALA A 753 15.23 26.86 3.52
C ALA A 753 14.66 26.51 2.13
N ALA A 754 14.02 25.35 1.99
CA ALA A 754 13.38 24.94 0.73
C ALA A 754 12.21 25.85 0.36
N LEU A 755 11.37 26.23 1.33
CA LEU A 755 10.22 27.09 1.08
C LEU A 755 10.61 28.53 0.76
N VAL A 756 11.72 29.06 1.33
CA VAL A 756 12.29 30.35 0.91
C VAL A 756 12.62 30.31 -0.59
N ASN A 757 13.31 29.27 -1.03
CA ASN A 757 13.71 29.13 -2.44
C ASN A 757 12.50 28.98 -3.38
N MET A 758 11.46 28.28 -2.92
CA MET A 758 10.20 28.09 -3.64
C MET A 758 9.42 29.40 -3.82
N VAL A 759 9.30 30.20 -2.76
CA VAL A 759 8.65 31.52 -2.86
C VAL A 759 9.48 32.46 -3.74
N ALA A 760 10.80 32.41 -3.66
CA ALA A 760 11.68 33.16 -4.56
C ALA A 760 11.49 32.76 -6.03
N ALA A 761 11.35 31.47 -6.32
CA ALA A 761 11.08 30.97 -7.67
C ALA A 761 9.77 31.52 -8.23
N ALA A 762 8.67 31.47 -7.45
CA ALA A 762 7.39 32.02 -7.86
C ALA A 762 7.44 33.54 -8.11
N ARG A 763 8.15 34.29 -7.25
CA ARG A 763 8.37 35.75 -7.46
C ARG A 763 9.12 36.03 -8.74
N GLN A 764 10.16 35.25 -9.04
CA GLN A 764 10.90 35.37 -10.29
C GLN A 764 9.99 35.07 -11.50
N LEU A 765 9.22 33.99 -11.48
CA LEU A 765 8.29 33.64 -12.56
C LEU A 765 7.22 34.72 -12.78
N ARG A 766 6.67 35.32 -11.71
CA ARG A 766 5.74 36.46 -11.80
C ARG A 766 6.37 37.65 -12.51
N SER A 767 7.63 37.96 -12.21
CA SER A 767 8.35 39.07 -12.85
C SER A 767 8.66 38.82 -14.33
N GLN A 768 8.70 37.55 -14.76
CA GLN A 768 8.93 37.18 -16.16
C GLN A 768 7.63 37.20 -17.00
N LEU A 769 6.46 37.12 -16.35
CA LEU A 769 5.14 37.26 -16.99
C LEU A 769 4.67 38.71 -17.13
N ALA A 770 5.11 39.58 -16.21
CA ALA A 770 4.79 41.01 -16.20
C ALA A 770 5.61 41.76 -17.26
#